data_AF-A0A0P1B3P1-F1
#
_entry.id   AF-A0A0P1B3P1-F1
#
_cell.length_a   1.000
_cell.length_b   1.000
_cell.length_c   1.000
_cell.angle_alpha   90.00
_cell.angle_beta   90.00
_cell.angle_gamma   90.00
#
_symmetry.space_group_name_H-M   'P 1'
#
loop_
_entity.id
_entity.type
_entity.pdbx_description
1 polymer ?
#
loop_
_entity_poly.entity_id
_entity_poly.type
_entity_poly.pdbx_seq_one_letter_code
_entity_poly.pdbx_strand_id
1 'polypeptide(L)'
;MSKCEERDNLLTSNGIIVVEYNAVPNATSNLTFQISDNDSKNNVPREGRSPDLLSFEVLALLMQYAGIGFVNGVLPAVIYPVLQGYLNAEGTIVVSATLLVQLPWSYKVFLGILSDCFPIGGFRRRPYMLIGWILCCSMLFIMATFPESKPYFGDSSMHFIHPDKWTEAQRKSINSNAPDAAGRYVMPMMMAAFGYLLVEVSADAVTIEFSQREPLSTRGHLQSWIHSLRMGCSAVGALVVALAFNSAEYGGSFDFSLSFPQLTFFLSCLCLPLGPAAWFLVQENKVEPPQFKTYMAQFWKVLQKRAVYQVVAYKFFSGVFNNFNIVSSSNIKLFWVHATPFNSSLMTIAGTLTYAGTLAIMAQRGLHWDWHVAIAVTVLFGVFTDCMMTMMVTWDVFRNQWFWLGVPVIGEVPHAVRFIISNYIVVELIEQGIEGALYGILTTTNHVAAPFGRTTAKIINAQFNVWKEDILADTNKTRRDVTYTIWLCYGMKVVSLIFLPLLPNQRNAAQALRRQGGVSKQKAIWMISILVTALTWFTVVNILNTASLLQSNHGSHNSLSLSLDAGKGLIRLAKLMAQKGLCSRREADAYIQAGDVLVNGERVKADWLKVPIDSEIQLDYRAQRHQNKKVTLVLNKPLGYVSSQPENNRTPAVRLLTFDNECLELSHVKPRQTIEPVALWKLAVCGRLDVNSTGLLLFTQDGTIAKKLLDPRSGIEKEYLVRVNLNLDPLTSDILKKVDVLRKGVTSHEGITYRAKSVEVLNANQLRVILTEGKNRHIRHMCEHVGLRVMALKRVRIGDIKLGSLPVGQWKYLQLSDKL
;
A
#
# COMPACT_ATOMS: atom_id res chain seq x y z
N MET A 1 -49.48 -4.05 47.67
CA MET A 1 -48.81 -5.28 48.16
C MET A 1 -49.57 -6.58 47.85
N SER A 2 -50.60 -6.61 46.98
CA SER A 2 -51.28 -7.89 46.62
C SER A 2 -51.23 -8.26 45.13
N LYS A 3 -50.29 -7.69 44.35
CA LYS A 3 -50.03 -8.07 42.94
C LYS A 3 -48.63 -8.65 42.69
N CYS A 4 -47.77 -8.72 43.71
CA CYS A 4 -46.46 -9.38 43.61
C CYS A 4 -46.54 -10.87 43.98
N GLU A 5 -47.38 -11.28 44.93
CA GLU A 5 -47.46 -12.69 45.36
C GLU A 5 -48.11 -13.63 44.33
N GLU A 6 -48.97 -13.12 43.44
CA GLU A 6 -49.57 -13.93 42.37
C GLU A 6 -48.60 -14.22 41.22
N ARG A 7 -47.49 -13.45 41.10
CA ARG A 7 -46.48 -13.65 40.05
C ARG A 7 -45.43 -14.68 40.45
N ASP A 8 -45.17 -14.84 41.74
CA ASP A 8 -44.19 -15.81 42.25
C ASP A 8 -44.77 -17.24 42.32
N ASN A 9 -46.09 -17.40 42.47
CA ASN A 9 -46.74 -18.73 42.45
C ASN A 9 -46.95 -19.33 41.04
N LEU A 10 -46.77 -18.54 39.97
CA LEU A 10 -46.75 -19.03 38.58
C LEU A 10 -45.34 -19.42 38.10
N LEU A 11 -44.30 -19.08 38.87
CA LEU A 11 -42.90 -19.42 38.57
C LEU A 11 -42.44 -20.72 39.24
N THR A 12 -43.25 -21.32 40.11
CA THR A 12 -42.91 -22.56 40.86
C THR A 12 -43.62 -23.82 40.37
N SER A 13 -44.48 -23.76 39.34
CA SER A 13 -45.20 -24.94 38.81
C SER A 13 -44.81 -25.37 37.39
N ASN A 14 -44.00 -24.59 36.66
CA ASN A 14 -43.43 -25.00 35.38
C ASN A 14 -41.95 -25.26 35.55
N GLY A 15 -41.59 -26.55 35.57
CA GLY A 15 -40.20 -27.00 35.65
C GLY A 15 -39.29 -26.26 34.68
N ILE A 16 -38.07 -26.00 35.14
CA ILE A 16 -36.97 -25.45 34.34
C ILE A 16 -36.89 -26.26 33.05
N ILE A 17 -37.28 -25.67 31.91
CA ILE A 17 -37.09 -26.28 30.59
C ILE A 17 -35.59 -26.16 30.28
N VAL A 18 -34.83 -27.15 30.73
CA VAL A 18 -33.48 -27.40 30.23
C VAL A 18 -33.63 -27.89 28.80
N VAL A 19 -33.27 -27.06 27.82
CA VAL A 19 -33.24 -27.49 26.42
C VAL A 19 -32.04 -28.43 26.25
N GLU A 20 -32.29 -29.74 26.19
CA GLU A 20 -31.27 -30.74 25.90
C GLU A 20 -30.78 -30.58 24.45
N TYR A 21 -29.55 -30.11 24.28
CA TYR A 21 -28.90 -29.98 22.97
C TYR A 21 -28.35 -31.32 22.41
N ASN A 22 -28.70 -32.48 23.00
CA ASN A 22 -28.10 -33.78 22.68
C ASN A 22 -29.08 -34.96 22.46
N ALA A 23 -30.40 -34.76 22.41
CA ALA A 23 -31.32 -35.89 22.21
C ALA A 23 -31.33 -36.38 20.74
N VAL A 24 -30.76 -37.57 20.52
CA VAL A 24 -31.02 -38.40 19.35
C VAL A 24 -32.51 -38.80 19.40
N PRO A 25 -33.32 -38.67 18.33
CA PRO A 25 -34.60 -39.36 18.31
C PRO A 25 -34.32 -40.86 18.29
N ASN A 26 -34.58 -41.53 19.42
CA ASN A 26 -34.50 -42.99 19.50
C ASN A 26 -35.44 -43.58 18.45
N ALA A 27 -34.88 -44.41 17.57
CA ALA A 27 -35.61 -45.15 16.55
C ALA A 27 -36.42 -46.30 17.18
N THR A 28 -37.41 -45.99 18.03
CA THR A 28 -38.44 -46.92 18.51
C THR A 28 -39.57 -46.11 19.17
N SER A 29 -40.39 -45.42 18.37
CA SER A 29 -41.76 -45.11 18.74
C SER A 29 -42.60 -45.02 17.46
N ASN A 30 -43.29 -46.12 17.15
CA ASN A 30 -44.38 -46.12 16.18
C ASN A 30 -45.56 -45.33 16.79
N LEU A 31 -45.54 -44.02 16.62
CA LEU A 31 -46.70 -43.16 16.78
C LEU A 31 -46.88 -42.40 15.47
N THR A 32 -47.81 -42.89 14.66
CA THR A 32 -48.41 -42.17 13.55
C THR A 32 -48.93 -40.83 14.05
N PHE A 33 -48.11 -39.78 13.91
CA PHE A 33 -48.57 -38.42 14.08
C PHE A 33 -49.44 -38.07 12.88
N GLN A 34 -50.76 -38.08 13.09
CA GLN A 34 -51.69 -37.41 12.20
C GLN A 34 -51.32 -35.94 12.17
N ILE A 35 -50.82 -35.48 11.03
CA ILE A 35 -50.60 -34.08 10.73
C ILE A 35 -51.97 -33.41 10.76
N SER A 36 -52.23 -32.55 11.74
CA SER A 36 -53.37 -31.64 11.66
C SER A 36 -53.06 -30.59 10.59
N ASP A 37 -53.95 -30.46 9.61
CA ASP A 37 -53.77 -29.62 8.40
C ASP A 37 -53.60 -28.11 8.66
N ASN A 38 -53.57 -27.66 9.92
CA ASN A 38 -53.39 -26.25 10.30
C ASN A 38 -51.95 -25.84 10.68
N ASP A 39 -51.03 -26.77 10.94
CA ASP A 39 -49.61 -26.44 11.23
C ASP A 39 -48.74 -26.30 9.96
N SER A 40 -49.33 -26.52 8.78
CA SER A 40 -48.65 -26.43 7.49
C SER A 40 -48.30 -24.99 7.05
N LYS A 41 -48.79 -23.96 7.76
CA LYS A 41 -48.70 -22.56 7.31
C LYS A 41 -47.48 -21.76 7.79
N ASN A 42 -46.77 -22.18 8.83
CA ASN A 42 -45.60 -21.45 9.34
C ASN A 42 -44.35 -22.35 9.42
N ASN A 43 -43.71 -22.57 8.26
CA ASN A 43 -42.48 -23.35 8.09
C ASN A 43 -41.26 -22.60 8.67
N VAL A 44 -41.24 -22.42 10.00
CA VAL A 44 -40.21 -21.69 10.76
C VAL A 44 -39.14 -22.69 11.25
N PRO A 45 -37.84 -22.47 10.92
CA PRO A 45 -36.75 -23.38 11.32
C PRO A 45 -36.53 -23.52 12.83
N ARG A 46 -36.99 -22.56 13.64
CA ARG A 46 -36.78 -22.54 15.08
C ARG A 46 -38.01 -22.01 15.81
N GLU A 47 -38.41 -22.71 16.87
CA GLU A 47 -39.53 -22.30 17.70
C GLU A 47 -39.22 -21.01 18.48
N GLY A 48 -40.24 -20.17 18.66
CA GLY A 48 -40.16 -18.91 19.39
C GLY A 48 -41.00 -17.79 18.77
N ARG A 49 -41.22 -16.71 19.52
CA ARG A 49 -41.90 -15.52 19.00
C ARG A 49 -41.03 -14.85 17.93
N SER A 50 -41.66 -14.43 16.83
CA SER A 50 -40.99 -13.60 15.82
C SER A 50 -40.46 -12.33 16.48
N PRO A 51 -39.17 -11.97 16.28
CA PRO A 51 -38.59 -10.79 16.87
C PRO A 51 -39.25 -9.53 16.30
N ASP A 52 -39.67 -8.62 17.17
CA ASP A 52 -40.07 -7.27 16.77
C ASP A 52 -38.84 -6.36 16.79
N LEU A 53 -38.67 -5.51 15.78
CA LEU A 53 -37.49 -4.65 15.65
C LEU A 53 -37.33 -3.68 16.82
N LEU A 54 -38.44 -3.23 17.39
CA LEU A 54 -38.47 -2.32 18.54
C LEU A 54 -38.54 -3.05 19.87
N SER A 55 -38.50 -4.38 19.87
CA SER A 55 -38.43 -5.14 21.12
C SER A 55 -37.11 -4.86 21.85
N PHE A 56 -37.15 -4.95 23.17
CA PHE A 56 -35.98 -4.73 24.01
C PHE A 56 -34.83 -5.69 23.68
N GLU A 57 -35.13 -6.93 23.32
CA GLU A 57 -34.16 -7.96 22.91
C GLU A 57 -33.40 -7.57 21.63
N VAL A 58 -34.11 -7.04 20.63
CA VAL A 58 -33.50 -6.58 19.38
C VAL A 58 -32.77 -5.26 19.59
N LEU A 59 -33.30 -4.35 20.41
CA LEU A 59 -32.63 -3.08 20.73
C LEU A 59 -31.25 -3.31 21.38
N ALA A 60 -31.15 -4.29 22.28
CA ALA A 60 -29.88 -4.71 22.87
C ALA A 60 -28.86 -5.11 21.80
N LEU A 61 -29.29 -5.90 20.82
CA LEU A 61 -28.48 -6.36 19.70
C LEU A 61 -28.08 -5.20 18.76
N LEU A 62 -29.01 -4.29 18.46
CA LEU A 62 -28.76 -3.08 17.67
C LEU A 62 -27.69 -2.20 18.33
N MET A 63 -27.68 -2.06 19.66
CA MET A 63 -26.63 -1.33 20.39
C MET A 63 -25.25 -1.97 20.17
N GLN A 64 -25.15 -3.30 20.21
CA GLN A 64 -23.89 -4.00 19.94
C GLN A 64 -23.38 -3.71 18.52
N TYR A 65 -24.26 -3.85 17.52
CA TYR A 65 -23.90 -3.62 16.12
C TYR A 65 -23.61 -2.15 15.80
N ALA A 66 -24.27 -1.20 16.47
CA ALA A 66 -23.95 0.22 16.36
C ALA A 66 -22.52 0.51 16.87
N GLY A 67 -22.17 -0.02 18.04
CA GLY A 67 -20.82 0.07 18.59
C GLY A 67 -19.75 -0.56 17.70
N ILE A 68 -19.99 -1.80 17.26
CA ILE A 68 -19.10 -2.52 16.32
C ILE A 68 -18.92 -1.71 15.04
N GLY A 69 -20.03 -1.21 14.46
CA GLY A 69 -20.03 -0.38 13.27
C GLY A 69 -19.16 0.86 13.43
N PHE A 70 -19.36 1.61 14.52
CA PHE A 70 -18.61 2.83 14.79
C PHE A 70 -17.10 2.55 14.94
N VAL A 71 -16.70 1.59 15.77
CA VAL A 71 -15.29 1.22 15.97
C VAL A 71 -14.64 0.76 14.66
N ASN A 72 -15.34 -0.07 13.88
CA ASN A 72 -14.87 -0.53 12.57
C ASN A 72 -14.81 0.59 11.51
N GLY A 73 -15.58 1.66 11.68
CA GLY A 73 -15.45 2.89 10.88
C GLY A 73 -14.22 3.73 11.26
N VAL A 74 -13.90 3.81 12.56
CA VAL A 74 -12.82 4.65 13.08
C VAL A 74 -11.44 4.02 12.89
N LEU A 75 -11.21 2.78 13.37
CA LEU A 75 -9.85 2.21 13.44
C LEU A 75 -9.16 2.10 12.08
N PRO A 76 -9.79 1.59 11.00
CA PRO A 76 -9.15 1.54 9.69
C PRO A 76 -8.97 2.92 9.05
N ALA A 77 -9.91 3.84 9.27
CA ALA A 77 -9.89 5.18 8.66
C ALA A 77 -8.73 6.05 9.19
N VAL A 78 -8.33 5.84 10.45
CA VAL A 78 -7.22 6.56 11.10
C VAL A 78 -5.84 6.22 10.53
N ILE A 79 -5.67 5.02 9.98
CA ILE A 79 -4.35 4.48 9.61
C ILE A 79 -3.62 5.41 8.63
N TYR A 80 -4.31 5.88 7.60
CA TYR A 80 -3.72 6.76 6.59
C TYR A 80 -3.30 8.12 7.17
N PRO A 81 -4.20 8.94 7.77
CA PRO A 81 -3.80 10.25 8.26
C PRO A 81 -2.75 10.17 9.37
N VAL A 82 -2.83 9.20 10.28
CA VAL A 82 -1.86 9.10 11.39
C VAL A 82 -0.52 8.52 10.92
N LEU A 83 -0.51 7.38 10.23
CA LEU A 83 0.75 6.76 9.86
C LEU A 83 1.42 7.49 8.70
N GLN A 84 0.67 7.84 7.65
CA GLN A 84 1.25 8.46 6.47
C GLN A 84 1.26 9.98 6.53
N GLY A 85 0.16 10.60 6.95
CA GLY A 85 0.06 12.06 7.06
C GLY A 85 0.98 12.61 8.15
N TYR A 86 0.80 12.15 9.37
CA TYR A 86 1.46 12.72 10.55
C TYR A 86 2.86 12.14 10.83
N LEU A 87 3.01 10.81 10.78
CA LEU A 87 4.29 10.14 11.04
C LEU A 87 5.17 9.97 9.79
N ASN A 88 4.63 10.24 8.59
CA ASN A 88 5.31 10.05 7.30
C ASN A 88 5.88 8.63 7.11
N ALA A 89 5.16 7.61 7.57
CA ALA A 89 5.49 6.21 7.37
C ALA A 89 5.41 5.82 5.89
N GLU A 90 6.28 4.90 5.47
CA GLU A 90 6.31 4.40 4.10
C GLU A 90 4.97 3.75 3.72
N GLY A 91 4.53 3.88 2.47
CA GLY A 91 3.26 3.30 2.02
C GLY A 91 3.14 1.78 2.23
N THR A 92 4.26 1.06 2.23
CA THR A 92 4.33 -0.38 2.55
C THR A 92 3.95 -0.67 4.00
N ILE A 93 4.37 0.18 4.94
CA ILE A 93 4.02 0.13 6.37
C ILE A 93 2.53 0.37 6.54
N VAL A 94 1.98 1.38 5.87
CA VAL A 94 0.56 1.74 5.90
C VAL A 94 -0.31 0.58 5.44
N VAL A 95 0.01 -0.02 4.29
CA VAL A 95 -0.71 -1.19 3.76
C VAL A 95 -0.64 -2.37 4.74
N SER A 96 0.54 -2.62 5.31
CA SER A 96 0.73 -3.72 6.28
C SER A 96 -0.08 -3.49 7.55
N ALA A 97 -0.12 -2.26 8.06
CA ALA A 97 -0.93 -1.87 9.21
C ALA A 97 -2.43 -2.09 8.95
N THR A 98 -2.93 -1.69 7.77
CA THR A 98 -4.32 -1.92 7.39
C THR A 98 -4.66 -3.41 7.37
N LEU A 99 -3.79 -4.24 6.80
CA LEU A 99 -4.00 -5.69 6.74
C LEU A 99 -4.00 -6.31 8.15
N LEU A 100 -3.15 -5.82 9.04
CA LEU A 100 -3.07 -6.33 10.41
C LEU A 100 -4.29 -6.01 11.24
N VAL A 101 -4.78 -4.77 11.20
CA VAL A 101 -6.02 -4.41 11.89
C VAL A 101 -7.21 -5.23 11.38
N GLN A 102 -7.17 -5.67 10.12
CA GLN A 102 -8.21 -6.51 9.50
C GLN A 102 -7.97 -8.02 9.65
N LEU A 103 -6.79 -8.45 10.13
CA LEU A 103 -6.44 -9.86 10.32
C LEU A 103 -7.48 -10.66 11.14
N PRO A 104 -8.05 -10.12 12.24
CA PRO A 104 -9.01 -10.85 13.06
C PRO A 104 -10.19 -11.43 12.27
N TRP A 105 -10.66 -10.71 11.24
CA TRP A 105 -11.82 -11.10 10.42
C TRP A 105 -11.67 -12.47 9.73
N SER A 106 -10.43 -12.91 9.50
CA SER A 106 -10.16 -14.22 8.90
C SER A 106 -10.31 -15.38 9.90
N TYR A 107 -10.35 -15.10 11.20
CA TYR A 107 -10.39 -16.10 12.27
C TYR A 107 -11.78 -16.26 12.90
N LYS A 108 -12.83 -15.67 12.32
CA LYS A 108 -14.22 -15.74 12.83
C LYS A 108 -14.67 -17.19 13.10
N VAL A 109 -14.30 -18.16 12.27
CA VAL A 109 -14.63 -19.59 12.50
C VAL A 109 -14.15 -20.11 13.85
N PHE A 110 -12.94 -19.74 14.30
CA PHE A 110 -12.39 -20.21 15.57
C PHE A 110 -13.05 -19.53 16.77
N LEU A 111 -13.35 -18.23 16.65
CA LEU A 111 -14.12 -17.50 17.65
C LEU A 111 -15.54 -18.06 17.77
N GLY A 112 -16.12 -18.51 16.65
CA GLY A 112 -17.41 -19.17 16.60
C GLY A 112 -17.40 -20.52 17.33
N ILE A 113 -16.41 -21.37 17.04
CA ILE A 113 -16.21 -22.65 17.74
C ILE A 113 -16.03 -22.40 19.25
N LEU A 114 -15.27 -21.37 19.63
CA LEU A 114 -15.06 -21.01 21.02
C LEU A 114 -16.38 -20.67 21.72
N SER A 115 -17.19 -19.78 21.14
CA SER A 115 -18.47 -19.36 21.70
C SER A 115 -19.53 -20.48 21.67
N ASP A 116 -19.52 -21.34 20.67
CA ASP A 116 -20.47 -22.46 20.58
C ASP A 116 -20.16 -23.58 21.61
N CYS A 117 -18.88 -23.91 21.82
CA CYS A 117 -18.46 -25.07 22.61
C CYS A 117 -18.32 -24.82 24.11
N PHE A 118 -17.92 -23.61 24.51
CA PHE A 118 -17.43 -23.35 25.88
C PHE A 118 -18.30 -22.32 26.60
N PRO A 119 -19.53 -22.65 27.02
CA PRO A 119 -20.36 -21.71 27.77
C PRO A 119 -19.68 -21.31 29.09
N ILE A 120 -19.67 -20.02 29.39
CA ILE A 120 -19.12 -19.45 30.64
C ILE A 120 -20.29 -19.13 31.57
N GLY A 121 -20.34 -19.75 32.74
CA GLY A 121 -21.47 -19.60 33.67
C GLY A 121 -22.82 -20.09 33.11
N GLY A 122 -22.78 -21.03 32.15
CA GLY A 122 -23.96 -21.56 31.45
C GLY A 122 -24.46 -20.71 30.28
N PHE A 123 -23.79 -19.60 29.94
CA PHE A 123 -24.17 -18.74 28.81
C PHE A 123 -23.15 -18.88 27.67
N ARG A 124 -23.61 -19.05 26.42
CA ARG A 124 -22.78 -19.23 25.22
C ARG A 124 -22.39 -17.90 24.56
N ARG A 125 -23.17 -16.82 24.71
CA ARG A 125 -23.01 -15.57 23.94
C ARG A 125 -22.66 -14.36 24.81
N ARG A 126 -23.45 -14.06 25.84
CA ARG A 126 -23.26 -12.86 26.69
C ARG A 126 -21.84 -12.72 27.28
N PRO A 127 -21.20 -13.77 27.83
CA PRO A 127 -19.88 -13.64 28.43
C PRO A 127 -18.82 -13.26 27.39
N TYR A 128 -18.90 -13.81 26.19
CA TYR A 128 -17.98 -13.50 25.10
C TYR A 128 -18.15 -12.07 24.57
N MET A 129 -19.38 -11.56 24.51
CA MET A 129 -19.63 -10.15 24.21
C MET A 129 -19.01 -9.23 25.27
N LEU A 130 -19.16 -9.56 26.56
CA LEU A 130 -18.57 -8.79 27.65
C LEU A 130 -17.03 -8.81 27.58
N ILE A 131 -16.43 -10.00 27.42
CA ILE A 131 -14.97 -10.17 27.28
C ILE A 131 -14.45 -9.39 26.06
N GLY A 132 -15.17 -9.44 24.93
CA GLY A 132 -14.81 -8.73 23.71
C GLY A 132 -14.78 -7.22 23.91
N TRP A 133 -15.82 -6.64 24.55
CA TRP A 133 -15.83 -5.22 24.88
C TRP A 133 -14.78 -4.83 25.91
N ILE A 134 -14.53 -5.63 26.94
CA ILE A 134 -13.46 -5.38 27.92
C ILE A 134 -12.09 -5.35 27.21
N LEU A 135 -11.83 -6.30 26.31
CA LEU A 135 -10.61 -6.33 25.52
C LEU A 135 -10.50 -5.10 24.61
N CYS A 136 -11.59 -4.74 23.90
CA CYS A 136 -11.61 -3.57 23.04
C CYS A 136 -11.37 -2.28 23.84
N CYS A 137 -12.14 -2.04 24.91
CA CYS A 137 -12.03 -0.86 25.76
C CYS A 137 -10.65 -0.73 26.39
N SER A 138 -10.08 -1.83 26.90
CA SER A 138 -8.75 -1.82 27.53
C SER A 138 -7.65 -1.49 26.53
N MET A 139 -7.66 -2.08 25.33
CA MET A 139 -6.67 -1.76 24.29
C MET A 139 -6.79 -0.33 23.79
N LEU A 140 -8.02 0.19 23.63
CA LEU A 140 -8.26 1.59 23.29
C LEU A 140 -7.76 2.54 24.40
N PHE A 141 -8.01 2.20 25.65
CA PHE A 141 -7.54 2.98 26.81
C PHE A 141 -6.01 2.96 26.92
N ILE A 142 -5.37 1.80 26.69
CA ILE A 142 -3.90 1.70 26.65
C ILE A 142 -3.31 2.60 25.56
N MET A 143 -3.93 2.67 24.37
CA MET A 143 -3.47 3.60 23.33
C MET A 143 -3.64 5.06 23.74
N ALA A 144 -4.69 5.38 24.49
CA ALA A 144 -4.94 6.73 25.00
C ALA A 144 -3.88 7.20 26.02
N THR A 145 -3.19 6.27 26.70
CA THR A 145 -2.12 6.62 27.65
C THR A 145 -0.75 6.72 26.99
N PHE A 146 -0.61 6.36 25.72
CA PHE A 146 0.66 6.52 25.01
C PHE A 146 1.01 8.00 24.86
N PRO A 147 2.27 8.39 25.13
CA PRO A 147 2.70 9.76 24.92
C PRO A 147 2.54 10.10 23.44
N GLU A 148 2.04 11.31 23.18
CA GLU A 148 1.89 11.81 21.83
C GLU A 148 3.25 11.85 21.13
N SER A 149 3.35 11.15 20.00
CA SER A 149 4.56 11.15 19.19
C SER A 149 4.66 12.49 18.47
N LYS A 150 5.84 13.10 18.41
CA LYS A 150 6.02 14.35 17.65
C LYS A 150 5.84 14.10 16.14
N PRO A 151 5.22 15.02 15.39
CA PRO A 151 5.01 14.87 13.95
C PRO A 151 6.35 14.78 13.21
N TYR A 152 6.33 14.20 12.00
CA TYR A 152 7.52 14.14 11.15
C TYR A 152 7.99 15.54 10.71
N PHE A 153 7.04 16.38 10.29
CA PHE A 153 7.30 17.76 9.92
C PHE A 153 7.14 18.64 11.15
N GLY A 154 8.24 19.27 11.61
CA GLY A 154 8.16 20.24 12.70
C GLY A 154 7.48 21.56 12.32
N ASP A 155 7.24 21.79 11.03
CA ASP A 155 6.42 22.88 10.48
C ASP A 155 5.43 22.29 9.47
N SER A 156 4.14 22.40 9.76
CA SER A 156 3.06 21.82 8.97
C SER A 156 2.94 22.39 7.55
N SER A 157 3.47 23.60 7.29
CA SER A 157 3.49 24.19 5.94
C SER A 157 4.33 23.38 4.95
N MET A 158 5.26 22.55 5.45
CA MET A 158 6.12 21.70 4.64
C MET A 158 5.36 20.65 3.83
N HIS A 159 4.13 20.29 4.22
CA HIS A 159 3.26 19.39 3.44
C HIS A 159 2.89 19.93 2.06
N PHE A 160 2.84 21.26 1.90
CA PHE A 160 2.35 21.93 0.70
C PHE A 160 3.46 22.56 -0.13
N ILE A 161 4.70 22.54 0.36
CA ILE A 161 5.87 23.17 -0.26
C ILE A 161 6.81 22.09 -0.77
N HIS A 162 7.26 22.22 -2.03
CA HIS A 162 8.23 21.29 -2.61
C HIS A 162 9.54 21.27 -1.81
N PRO A 163 10.18 20.11 -1.55
CA PRO A 163 11.37 19.99 -0.70
C PRO A 163 12.55 20.91 -1.06
N ASP A 164 12.71 21.21 -2.34
CA ASP A 164 13.76 22.12 -2.82
C ASP A 164 13.59 23.57 -2.32
N LYS A 165 12.36 23.96 -1.96
CA LYS A 165 12.01 25.30 -1.46
C LYS A 165 11.98 25.39 0.06
N TRP A 166 12.23 24.30 0.79
CA TRP A 166 12.27 24.34 2.25
C TRP A 166 13.42 25.19 2.76
N THR A 167 13.12 26.04 3.74
CA THR A 167 14.13 26.84 4.46
C THR A 167 15.07 25.93 5.26
N GLU A 168 16.25 26.43 5.63
CA GLU A 168 17.19 25.65 6.43
C GLU A 168 16.64 25.31 7.84
N ALA A 169 15.83 26.20 8.42
CA ALA A 169 15.14 25.95 9.68
C ALA A 169 14.12 24.81 9.56
N GLN A 170 13.30 24.80 8.50
CA GLN A 170 12.36 23.71 8.20
C GLN A 170 13.07 22.37 7.97
N ARG A 171 14.23 22.38 7.32
CA ARG A 171 15.03 21.15 7.14
C ARG A 171 15.57 20.59 8.46
N LYS A 172 15.88 21.46 9.43
CA LYS A 172 16.37 21.07 10.77
C LYS A 172 15.24 20.62 11.70
N SER A 173 13.99 21.05 11.46
CA SER A 173 12.84 20.65 12.27
C SER A 173 12.28 19.27 11.93
N ILE A 174 12.82 18.58 10.91
CA ILE A 174 12.40 17.24 10.51
C ILE A 174 12.73 16.23 11.61
N ASN A 175 11.71 15.51 12.09
CA ASN A 175 11.85 14.40 13.01
C ASN A 175 11.95 13.08 12.24
N SER A 176 13.18 12.64 11.96
CA SER A 176 13.44 11.39 11.22
C SER A 176 12.96 10.12 11.93
N ASN A 177 12.70 10.19 13.24
CA ASN A 177 12.32 9.03 14.05
C ASN A 177 10.80 8.89 14.21
N ALA A 178 10.00 9.82 13.67
CA ALA A 178 8.54 9.74 13.73
C ALA A 178 7.96 8.43 13.11
N PRO A 179 8.46 7.93 11.96
CA PRO A 179 7.94 6.71 11.35
C PRO A 179 8.06 5.47 12.25
N ASP A 180 9.09 5.41 13.10
CA ASP A 180 9.33 4.27 14.00
C ASP A 180 8.22 4.12 15.06
N ALA A 181 7.51 5.20 15.37
CA ALA A 181 6.38 5.17 16.29
C ALA A 181 5.16 4.41 15.73
N ALA A 182 5.07 4.21 14.41
CA ALA A 182 3.92 3.58 13.76
C ALA A 182 3.60 2.19 14.35
N GLY A 183 4.63 1.37 14.58
CA GLY A 183 4.48 0.02 15.12
C GLY A 183 3.84 -0.04 16.51
N ARG A 184 3.98 1.03 17.31
CA ARG A 184 3.44 1.11 18.67
C ARG A 184 1.92 1.12 18.69
N TYR A 185 1.29 1.71 17.68
CA TYR A 185 -0.16 1.85 17.61
C TYR A 185 -0.84 0.67 16.91
N VAL A 186 -0.18 0.04 15.93
CA VAL A 186 -0.80 -1.00 15.09
C VAL A 186 -1.19 -2.26 15.86
N MET A 187 -0.32 -2.76 16.75
CA MET A 187 -0.61 -4.00 17.49
C MET A 187 -1.78 -3.85 18.48
N PRO A 188 -1.86 -2.79 19.30
CA PRO A 188 -3.04 -2.53 20.13
C PRO A 188 -4.32 -2.30 19.31
N MET A 189 -4.25 -1.64 18.14
CA MET A 189 -5.40 -1.52 17.23
C MET A 189 -5.89 -2.88 16.74
N MET A 190 -4.97 -3.79 16.38
CA MET A 190 -5.32 -5.16 16.00
C MET A 190 -5.97 -5.93 17.16
N MET A 191 -5.46 -5.78 18.39
CA MET A 191 -6.04 -6.41 19.58
C MET A 191 -7.42 -5.84 19.94
N ALA A 192 -7.61 -4.52 19.79
CA ALA A 192 -8.93 -3.90 19.90
C ALA A 192 -9.89 -4.46 18.84
N ALA A 193 -9.40 -4.70 17.63
CA ALA A 193 -10.17 -5.33 16.57
C ALA A 193 -10.57 -6.78 16.87
N PHE A 194 -9.68 -7.56 17.48
CA PHE A 194 -10.05 -8.88 18.03
C PHE A 194 -11.16 -8.77 19.08
N GLY A 195 -11.11 -7.74 19.94
CA GLY A 195 -12.12 -7.48 20.97
C GLY A 195 -13.52 -7.29 20.38
N TYR A 196 -13.72 -6.29 19.52
CA TYR A 196 -15.05 -6.06 18.94
C TYR A 196 -15.50 -7.22 18.03
N LEU A 197 -14.57 -7.95 17.39
CA LEU A 197 -14.92 -9.09 16.55
C LEU A 197 -15.44 -10.28 17.36
N LEU A 198 -14.92 -10.50 18.57
CA LEU A 198 -15.44 -11.51 19.49
C LEU A 198 -16.91 -11.21 19.87
N VAL A 199 -17.23 -9.92 20.06
CA VAL A 199 -18.62 -9.46 20.23
C VAL A 199 -19.43 -9.75 18.98
N GLU A 200 -18.90 -9.39 17.81
CA GLU A 200 -19.58 -9.55 16.53
C GLU A 200 -19.94 -11.01 16.24
N VAL A 201 -19.04 -11.97 16.46
CA VAL A 201 -19.33 -13.39 16.21
C VAL A 201 -20.44 -13.90 17.12
N SER A 202 -20.44 -13.47 18.37
CA SER A 202 -21.49 -13.82 19.34
C SER A 202 -22.83 -13.17 18.95
N ALA A 203 -22.79 -11.92 18.47
CA ALA A 203 -23.98 -11.17 18.02
C ALA A 203 -24.54 -11.73 16.70
N ASP A 204 -23.67 -12.15 15.79
CA ASP A 204 -24.04 -12.81 14.53
C ASP A 204 -24.79 -14.11 14.83
N ALA A 205 -24.29 -14.92 15.77
CA ALA A 205 -24.97 -16.12 16.22
C ALA A 205 -26.39 -15.83 16.75
N VAL A 206 -26.54 -14.87 17.68
CA VAL A 206 -27.86 -14.44 18.19
C VAL A 206 -28.77 -13.93 17.08
N THR A 207 -28.22 -13.16 16.13
CA THR A 207 -28.97 -12.64 14.98
C THR A 207 -29.54 -13.78 14.13
N ILE A 208 -28.78 -14.85 13.93
CA ILE A 208 -29.26 -16.04 13.22
C ILE A 208 -30.38 -16.71 14.00
N GLU A 209 -30.22 -16.89 15.32
CA GLU A 209 -31.27 -17.50 16.16
C GLU A 209 -32.58 -16.73 16.06
N PHE A 210 -32.51 -15.40 16.05
CA PHE A 210 -33.70 -14.54 15.94
C PHE A 210 -34.27 -14.52 14.52
N SER A 211 -33.41 -14.44 13.50
CA SER A 211 -33.85 -14.47 12.09
C SER A 211 -34.51 -15.80 11.74
N GLN A 212 -34.09 -16.92 12.34
CA GLN A 212 -34.72 -18.22 12.15
C GLN A 212 -36.13 -18.33 12.74
N ARG A 213 -36.53 -17.43 13.65
CA ARG A 213 -37.90 -17.34 14.20
C ARG A 213 -38.83 -16.50 13.32
N GLU A 214 -38.29 -15.74 12.37
CA GLU A 214 -39.11 -14.95 11.44
C GLU A 214 -39.89 -15.88 10.48
N PRO A 215 -41.16 -15.52 10.16
CA PRO A 215 -41.92 -16.25 9.17
C PRO A 215 -41.24 -16.18 7.80
N LEU A 216 -41.49 -17.19 6.95
CA LEU A 216 -40.81 -17.34 5.66
C LEU A 216 -40.92 -16.10 4.75
N SER A 217 -42.03 -15.34 4.86
CA SER A 217 -42.28 -14.12 4.11
C SER A 217 -41.35 -12.97 4.50
N THR A 218 -40.99 -12.83 5.77
CA THR A 218 -40.17 -11.72 6.27
C THR A 218 -38.76 -12.15 6.68
N ARG A 219 -38.40 -13.43 6.51
CA ARG A 219 -37.12 -13.96 7.00
C ARG A 219 -35.90 -13.30 6.39
N GLY A 220 -35.01 -12.81 7.23
CA GLY A 220 -33.84 -12.00 6.88
C GLY A 220 -34.09 -10.49 7.00
N HIS A 221 -35.30 -10.08 7.38
CA HIS A 221 -35.63 -8.67 7.61
C HIS A 221 -34.79 -8.09 8.76
N LEU A 222 -34.78 -8.76 9.92
CA LEU A 222 -33.95 -8.37 11.06
C LEU A 222 -32.47 -8.24 10.69
N GLN A 223 -31.92 -9.26 10.02
CA GLN A 223 -30.51 -9.29 9.63
C GLN A 223 -30.12 -8.13 8.69
N SER A 224 -31.01 -7.77 7.76
CA SER A 224 -30.79 -6.67 6.82
C SER A 224 -30.74 -5.32 7.52
N TRP A 225 -31.67 -5.07 8.44
CA TRP A 225 -31.71 -3.84 9.22
C TRP A 225 -30.51 -3.71 10.17
N ILE A 226 -30.15 -4.79 10.86
CA ILE A 226 -28.98 -4.82 11.74
C ILE A 226 -27.70 -4.45 10.97
N HIS A 227 -27.47 -5.08 9.82
CA HIS A 227 -26.29 -4.78 9.02
C HIS A 227 -26.35 -3.38 8.39
N SER A 228 -27.53 -2.91 8.01
CA SER A 228 -27.72 -1.51 7.56
C SER A 228 -27.32 -0.53 8.66
N LEU A 229 -27.79 -0.73 9.89
CA LEU A 229 -27.43 0.10 11.05
C LEU A 229 -25.91 0.06 11.30
N ARG A 230 -25.31 -1.14 11.32
CA ARG A 230 -23.86 -1.30 11.50
C ARG A 230 -23.07 -0.47 10.48
N MET A 231 -23.45 -0.54 9.20
CA MET A 231 -22.77 0.18 8.13
C MET A 231 -23.03 1.69 8.21
N GLY A 232 -24.22 2.13 8.61
CA GLY A 232 -24.51 3.53 8.89
C GLY A 232 -23.62 4.08 10.01
N CYS A 233 -23.50 3.37 11.14
CA CYS A 233 -22.61 3.76 12.24
C CYS A 233 -21.13 3.74 11.82
N SER A 234 -20.74 2.84 10.91
CA SER A 234 -19.39 2.83 10.33
C SER A 234 -19.12 4.07 9.49
N ALA A 235 -20.09 4.53 8.70
CA ALA A 235 -19.99 5.80 7.97
C ALA A 235 -19.84 7.00 8.93
N VAL A 236 -20.57 7.02 10.04
CA VAL A 236 -20.44 8.05 11.09
C VAL A 236 -19.05 8.03 11.72
N GLY A 237 -18.52 6.84 12.05
CA GLY A 237 -17.16 6.69 12.57
C GLY A 237 -16.09 7.19 11.59
N ALA A 238 -16.21 6.83 10.32
CA ALA A 238 -15.30 7.30 9.28
C ALA A 238 -15.40 8.84 9.06
N LEU A 239 -16.60 9.42 9.19
CA LEU A 239 -16.82 10.86 9.12
C LEU A 239 -16.13 11.60 10.28
N VAL A 240 -16.21 11.07 11.50
CA VAL A 240 -15.49 11.62 12.66
C VAL A 240 -13.99 11.71 12.37
N VAL A 241 -13.39 10.65 11.81
CA VAL A 241 -11.96 10.66 11.45
C VAL A 241 -11.68 11.66 10.33
N ALA A 242 -12.50 11.68 9.28
CA ALA A 242 -12.32 12.60 8.15
C ALA A 242 -12.38 14.09 8.56
N LEU A 243 -13.15 14.42 9.59
CA LEU A 243 -13.23 15.78 10.13
C LEU A 243 -12.12 16.07 11.16
N ALA A 244 -11.81 15.11 12.04
CA ALA A 244 -10.87 15.30 13.13
C ALA A 244 -9.39 15.19 12.73
N PHE A 245 -9.08 14.55 11.59
CA PHE A 245 -7.70 14.30 11.12
C PHE A 245 -7.44 14.95 9.76
N ASN A 246 -7.86 16.22 9.61
CA ASN A 246 -7.72 16.98 8.37
C ASN A 246 -7.11 18.39 8.59
N SER A 247 -6.35 18.57 9.67
CA SER A 247 -5.57 19.81 9.87
C SER A 247 -4.25 19.79 9.10
N ALA A 248 -3.55 20.92 9.08
CA ALA A 248 -2.25 21.05 8.42
C ALA A 248 -1.23 20.00 8.89
N GLU A 249 -1.27 19.57 10.16
CA GLU A 249 -0.38 18.53 10.72
C GLU A 249 -0.59 17.14 10.12
N TYR A 250 -1.80 16.87 9.63
CA TYR A 250 -2.17 15.63 8.96
C TYR A 250 -2.16 15.76 7.43
N GLY A 251 -1.69 16.90 6.90
CA GLY A 251 -1.67 17.22 5.46
C GLY A 251 -3.01 17.71 4.90
N GLY A 252 -3.92 18.18 5.77
CA GLY A 252 -5.20 18.76 5.41
C GLY A 252 -5.25 20.29 5.57
N SER A 253 -6.44 20.88 5.45
CA SER A 253 -6.63 22.34 5.39
C SER A 253 -7.45 22.93 6.54
N PHE A 254 -7.83 22.14 7.54
CA PHE A 254 -8.67 22.61 8.65
C PHE A 254 -7.81 23.18 9.79
N ASP A 255 -8.41 24.11 10.55
CA ASP A 255 -7.74 24.71 11.72
C ASP A 255 -7.86 23.84 12.99
N PHE A 256 -8.71 22.82 12.96
CA PHE A 256 -8.97 21.93 14.09
C PHE A 256 -8.47 20.51 13.80
N SER A 257 -7.87 19.87 14.81
CA SER A 257 -7.62 18.44 14.81
C SER A 257 -7.64 17.84 16.22
N LEU A 258 -7.92 16.54 16.29
CA LEU A 258 -7.72 15.73 17.49
C LEU A 258 -6.37 15.02 17.42
N SER A 259 -5.76 14.76 18.57
CA SER A 259 -4.63 13.82 18.64
C SER A 259 -5.13 12.37 18.64
N PHE A 260 -4.28 11.45 18.18
CA PHE A 260 -4.64 10.03 18.18
C PHE A 260 -4.99 9.48 19.58
N PRO A 261 -4.22 9.78 20.65
CA PRO A 261 -4.60 9.39 22.01
C PRO A 261 -5.98 9.91 22.45
N GLN A 262 -6.31 11.18 22.13
CA GLN A 262 -7.62 11.76 22.44
C GLN A 262 -8.76 11.00 21.75
N LEU A 263 -8.62 10.70 20.46
CA LEU A 263 -9.62 9.91 19.73
C LEU A 263 -9.81 8.52 20.37
N THR A 264 -8.72 7.83 20.71
CA THR A 264 -8.81 6.50 21.35
C THR A 264 -9.42 6.54 22.74
N PHE A 265 -9.21 7.62 23.50
CA PHE A 265 -9.87 7.85 24.78
C PHE A 265 -11.39 7.98 24.60
N PHE A 266 -11.85 8.86 23.69
CA PHE A 266 -13.27 9.02 23.40
C PHE A 266 -13.90 7.71 22.93
N LEU A 267 -13.20 6.95 22.08
CA LEU A 267 -13.67 5.66 21.60
C LEU A 267 -13.79 4.64 22.74
N SER A 268 -12.85 4.62 23.68
CA SER A 268 -12.91 3.76 24.87
C SER A 268 -14.12 4.10 25.75
N CYS A 269 -14.36 5.39 26.01
CA CYS A 269 -15.53 5.85 26.76
C CYS A 269 -16.85 5.45 26.09
N LEU A 270 -16.93 5.53 24.76
CA LEU A 270 -18.10 5.12 23.99
C LEU A 270 -18.35 3.61 24.07
N CYS A 271 -17.30 2.81 24.10
CA CYS A 271 -17.40 1.34 24.17
C CYS A 271 -17.71 0.83 25.59
N LEU A 272 -17.33 1.57 26.63
CA LEU A 272 -17.52 1.20 28.04
C LEU A 272 -18.97 0.76 28.38
N PRO A 273 -20.05 1.50 28.03
CA PRO A 273 -21.41 1.08 28.34
C PRO A 273 -21.91 -0.14 27.55
N LEU A 274 -21.23 -0.51 26.44
CA LEU A 274 -21.67 -1.62 25.58
C LEU A 274 -21.46 -2.99 26.24
N GLY A 275 -20.44 -3.12 27.09
CA GLY A 275 -20.18 -4.33 27.88
C GLY A 275 -21.31 -4.65 28.86
N PRO A 276 -21.65 -3.73 29.79
CA PRO A 276 -22.83 -3.88 30.66
C PRO A 276 -24.12 -4.07 29.87
N ALA A 277 -24.31 -3.35 28.76
CA ALA A 277 -25.47 -3.53 27.88
C ALA A 277 -25.54 -4.97 27.33
N ALA A 278 -24.41 -5.58 26.96
CA ALA A 278 -24.36 -6.96 26.51
C ALA A 278 -24.74 -7.96 27.60
N TRP A 279 -24.37 -7.68 28.86
CA TRP A 279 -24.70 -8.56 29.98
C TRP A 279 -26.16 -8.46 30.42
N PHE A 280 -26.69 -7.24 30.54
CA PHE A 280 -28.01 -7.00 31.12
C PHE A 280 -29.15 -6.98 30.10
N LEU A 281 -28.90 -6.55 28.86
CA LEU A 281 -29.98 -6.31 27.88
C LEU A 281 -30.17 -7.47 26.88
N VAL A 282 -29.07 -8.10 26.42
CA VAL A 282 -29.14 -9.26 25.51
C VAL A 282 -29.80 -10.40 26.25
N GLN A 283 -30.81 -11.07 25.72
CA GLN A 283 -31.45 -12.21 26.38
C GLN A 283 -30.86 -13.54 25.93
N GLU A 284 -30.52 -14.42 26.87
CA GLU A 284 -29.94 -15.73 26.58
C GLU A 284 -30.37 -16.76 27.64
N ASN A 285 -30.72 -17.97 27.19
CA ASN A 285 -31.05 -19.10 28.05
C ASN A 285 -29.78 -19.86 28.45
N LYS A 286 -29.78 -20.45 29.65
CA LYS A 286 -28.67 -21.30 30.09
C LYS A 286 -28.63 -22.61 29.28
N VAL A 287 -27.41 -23.06 28.95
CA VAL A 287 -27.16 -24.26 28.16
C VAL A 287 -26.08 -25.10 28.83
N GLU A 288 -26.20 -26.42 28.73
CA GLU A 288 -25.16 -27.35 29.19
C GLU A 288 -23.96 -27.37 28.22
N PRO A 289 -22.73 -27.45 28.74
CA PRO A 289 -21.54 -27.45 27.90
C PRO A 289 -21.49 -28.70 27.00
N PRO A 290 -21.45 -28.54 25.66
CA PRO A 290 -21.29 -29.67 24.77
C PRO A 290 -19.88 -30.27 24.90
N GLN A 291 -19.76 -31.58 24.73
CA GLN A 291 -18.45 -32.22 24.65
C GLN A 291 -17.74 -31.82 23.35
N PHE A 292 -16.55 -31.21 23.45
CA PHE A 292 -15.81 -30.69 22.29
C PHE A 292 -15.62 -31.72 21.16
N LYS A 293 -15.30 -32.97 21.52
CA LYS A 293 -15.14 -34.06 20.53
C LYS A 293 -16.43 -34.35 19.77
N THR A 294 -17.57 -34.39 20.48
CA THR A 294 -18.89 -34.64 19.90
C THR A 294 -19.33 -33.46 19.03
N TYR A 295 -19.12 -32.24 19.51
CA TYR A 295 -19.35 -31.02 18.74
C TYR A 295 -18.55 -31.01 17.43
N MET A 296 -17.23 -31.26 17.49
CA MET A 296 -16.39 -31.27 16.29
C MET A 296 -16.80 -32.36 15.31
N ALA A 297 -17.26 -33.52 15.79
CA ALA A 297 -17.80 -34.58 14.94
C ALA A 297 -19.12 -34.16 14.26
N GLN A 298 -20.01 -33.47 14.98
CA GLN A 298 -21.25 -32.91 14.41
C GLN A 298 -20.95 -31.80 13.40
N PHE A 299 -20.07 -30.86 13.74
CA PHE A 299 -19.63 -29.79 12.86
C PHE A 299 -19.04 -30.36 11.55
N TRP A 300 -18.19 -31.39 11.65
CA TRP A 300 -17.67 -32.10 10.48
C TRP A 300 -18.76 -32.77 9.64
N LYS A 301 -19.80 -33.36 10.26
CA LYS A 301 -20.95 -33.92 9.53
C LYS A 301 -21.71 -32.84 8.77
N VAL A 302 -21.86 -31.64 9.34
CA VAL A 302 -22.54 -30.53 8.67
C VAL A 302 -21.75 -30.00 7.48
N LEU A 303 -20.43 -29.88 7.61
CA LEU A 303 -19.56 -29.50 6.48
C LEU A 303 -19.62 -30.48 5.30
N GLN A 304 -19.99 -31.74 5.54
CA GLN A 304 -20.20 -32.75 4.49
C GLN A 304 -21.49 -32.57 3.70
N LYS A 305 -22.44 -31.76 4.19
CA LYS A 305 -23.72 -31.52 3.51
C LYS A 305 -23.49 -30.72 2.23
N ARG A 306 -24.17 -31.14 1.14
CA ARG A 306 -24.12 -30.45 -0.15
C ARG A 306 -24.41 -28.98 -0.06
N ALA A 307 -25.43 -28.63 0.72
CA ALA A 307 -25.83 -27.24 0.91
C ALA A 307 -24.70 -26.35 1.48
N VAL A 308 -23.82 -26.91 2.31
CA VAL A 308 -22.76 -26.15 2.98
C VAL A 308 -21.54 -26.01 2.07
N TYR A 309 -20.97 -27.12 1.57
CA TYR A 309 -19.75 -27.04 0.77
C TYR A 309 -19.96 -26.32 -0.56
N GLN A 310 -21.16 -26.34 -1.16
CA GLN A 310 -21.46 -25.59 -2.38
C GLN A 310 -21.45 -24.07 -2.14
N VAL A 311 -22.04 -23.61 -1.05
CA VAL A 311 -22.04 -22.18 -0.69
C VAL A 311 -20.65 -21.71 -0.32
N VAL A 312 -19.89 -22.52 0.41
CA VAL A 312 -18.47 -22.26 0.69
C VAL A 312 -17.67 -22.16 -0.62
N ALA A 313 -17.87 -23.08 -1.56
CA ALA A 313 -17.22 -23.06 -2.86
C ALA A 313 -17.57 -21.80 -3.66
N TYR A 314 -18.85 -21.43 -3.74
CA TYR A 314 -19.28 -20.18 -4.37
C TYR A 314 -18.56 -18.97 -3.77
N LYS A 315 -18.62 -18.83 -2.44
CA LYS A 315 -18.02 -17.69 -1.73
C LYS A 315 -16.52 -17.59 -2.01
N PHE A 316 -15.82 -18.72 -2.02
CA PHE A 316 -14.38 -18.75 -2.28
C PHE A 316 -14.09 -18.38 -3.74
N PHE A 317 -14.58 -19.16 -4.71
CA PHE A 317 -14.22 -18.98 -6.12
C PHE A 317 -14.76 -17.67 -6.68
N SER A 318 -16.06 -17.39 -6.51
CA SER A 318 -16.64 -16.10 -6.92
C SER A 318 -15.94 -14.94 -6.21
N GLY A 319 -15.58 -15.12 -4.93
CA GLY A 319 -14.80 -14.16 -4.16
C GLY A 319 -13.43 -13.85 -4.76
N VAL A 320 -12.67 -14.86 -5.19
CA VAL A 320 -11.35 -14.67 -5.84
C VAL A 320 -11.49 -13.82 -7.11
N PHE A 321 -12.40 -14.19 -8.00
CA PHE A 321 -12.59 -13.51 -9.29
C PHE A 321 -13.16 -12.09 -9.12
N ASN A 322 -14.08 -11.89 -8.19
CA ASN A 322 -14.66 -10.57 -7.96
C ASN A 322 -13.69 -9.60 -7.26
N ASN A 323 -12.68 -10.11 -6.55
CA ASN A 323 -11.64 -9.28 -5.90
C ASN A 323 -10.46 -8.97 -6.83
N PHE A 324 -10.53 -9.34 -8.11
CA PHE A 324 -9.58 -8.89 -9.11
C PHE A 324 -9.69 -7.36 -9.28
N ASN A 325 -8.57 -6.64 -9.23
CA ASN A 325 -8.55 -5.19 -9.20
C ASN A 325 -7.60 -4.57 -10.24
N ILE A 326 -7.88 -3.31 -10.60
CA ILE A 326 -7.01 -2.51 -11.48
C ILE A 326 -5.86 -1.95 -10.63
N VAL A 327 -4.64 -2.42 -10.87
CA VAL A 327 -3.46 -2.05 -10.07
C VAL A 327 -3.10 -0.56 -10.23
N SER A 328 -3.32 0.02 -11.41
CA SER A 328 -3.07 1.43 -11.69
C SER A 328 -4.13 2.37 -11.11
N SER A 329 -5.24 1.88 -10.55
CA SER A 329 -6.36 2.71 -10.07
C SER A 329 -5.91 3.81 -9.10
N SER A 330 -4.98 3.51 -8.19
CA SER A 330 -4.41 4.49 -7.26
C SER A 330 -3.57 5.56 -7.96
N ASN A 331 -2.76 5.17 -8.96
CA ASN A 331 -1.95 6.09 -9.76
C ASN A 331 -2.83 6.96 -10.66
N ILE A 332 -3.87 6.40 -11.29
CA ILE A 332 -4.85 7.13 -12.11
C ILE A 332 -5.54 8.20 -11.25
N LYS A 333 -6.01 7.81 -10.06
CA LYS A 333 -6.63 8.72 -9.08
C LYS A 333 -5.73 9.92 -8.75
N LEU A 334 -4.44 9.69 -8.58
CA LEU A 334 -3.48 10.72 -8.16
C LEU A 334 -2.97 11.59 -9.32
N PHE A 335 -2.64 10.98 -10.47
CA PHE A 335 -1.90 11.65 -11.54
C PHE A 335 -2.72 12.04 -12.76
N TRP A 336 -3.80 11.33 -13.09
CA TRP A 336 -4.68 11.72 -14.20
C TRP A 336 -5.88 12.53 -13.72
N VAL A 337 -6.41 12.16 -12.55
CA VAL A 337 -7.65 12.73 -12.02
C VAL A 337 -7.38 13.81 -10.97
N HIS A 338 -6.21 13.77 -10.32
CA HIS A 338 -5.82 14.70 -9.25
C HIS A 338 -6.83 14.79 -8.09
N ALA A 339 -7.42 13.65 -7.71
CA ALA A 339 -8.39 13.63 -6.62
C ALA A 339 -7.72 13.95 -5.27
N THR A 340 -8.32 14.85 -4.51
CA THR A 340 -7.81 15.22 -3.17
C THR A 340 -8.12 14.13 -2.14
N PRO A 341 -7.29 13.95 -1.10
CA PRO A 341 -7.56 13.00 -0.01
C PRO A 341 -8.90 13.24 0.67
N PHE A 342 -9.26 14.50 0.95
CA PHE A 342 -10.53 14.86 1.57
C PHE A 342 -11.75 14.41 0.73
N ASN A 343 -11.74 14.71 -0.58
CA ASN A 343 -12.83 14.29 -1.47
C ASN A 343 -12.90 12.75 -1.58
N SER A 344 -11.75 12.08 -1.58
CA SER A 344 -11.69 10.61 -1.53
C SER A 344 -12.34 10.07 -0.25
N SER A 345 -12.11 10.70 0.91
CA SER A 345 -12.74 10.32 2.18
C SER A 345 -14.25 10.54 2.16
N LEU A 346 -14.70 11.71 1.67
CA LEU A 346 -16.13 12.01 1.54
C LEU A 346 -16.87 11.00 0.66
N MET A 347 -16.28 10.65 -0.49
CA MET A 347 -16.86 9.68 -1.41
C MET A 347 -16.81 8.24 -0.86
N THR A 348 -15.81 7.91 -0.04
CA THR A 348 -15.80 6.63 0.69
C THR A 348 -16.96 6.56 1.69
N ILE A 349 -17.24 7.64 2.42
CA ILE A 349 -18.38 7.74 3.33
C ILE A 349 -19.71 7.61 2.56
N ALA A 350 -19.84 8.30 1.42
CA ALA A 350 -21.00 8.17 0.54
C ALA A 350 -21.18 6.73 0.03
N GLY A 351 -20.09 6.03 -0.30
CA GLY A 351 -20.07 4.60 -0.61
C GLY A 351 -20.63 3.75 0.53
N THR A 352 -20.13 3.93 1.76
CA THR A 352 -20.61 3.21 2.95
C THR A 352 -22.10 3.48 3.23
N LEU A 353 -22.57 4.71 3.04
CA LEU A 353 -24.00 5.05 3.16
C LEU A 353 -24.84 4.42 2.04
N THR A 354 -24.32 4.37 0.82
CA THR A 354 -24.97 3.68 -0.31
C THR A 354 -25.08 2.18 -0.04
N TYR A 355 -24.04 1.59 0.52
CA TYR A 355 -24.04 0.20 0.98
C TYR A 355 -25.13 -0.03 2.04
N ALA A 356 -25.19 0.81 3.08
CA ALA A 356 -26.21 0.74 4.12
C ALA A 356 -27.63 0.90 3.54
N GLY A 357 -27.85 1.92 2.69
CA GLY A 357 -29.12 2.14 2.02
C GLY A 357 -29.55 0.97 1.14
N THR A 358 -28.60 0.33 0.44
CA THR A 358 -28.87 -0.88 -0.34
C THR A 358 -29.33 -2.03 0.55
N LEU A 359 -28.71 -2.23 1.72
CA LEU A 359 -29.17 -3.22 2.69
C LEU A 359 -30.58 -2.92 3.22
N ALA A 360 -30.91 -1.66 3.48
CA ALA A 360 -32.26 -1.25 3.89
C ALA A 360 -33.30 -1.49 2.77
N ILE A 361 -32.95 -1.21 1.51
CA ILE A 361 -33.80 -1.52 0.36
C ILE A 361 -34.02 -3.04 0.24
N MET A 362 -32.96 -3.82 0.45
CA MET A 362 -33.05 -5.28 0.45
C MET A 362 -33.96 -5.79 1.58
N ALA A 363 -33.92 -5.15 2.77
CA ALA A 363 -34.82 -5.46 3.87
C ALA A 363 -36.30 -5.24 3.50
N GLN A 364 -36.61 -4.15 2.79
CA GLN A 364 -37.98 -3.77 2.49
C GLN A 364 -38.56 -4.47 1.26
N ARG A 365 -37.74 -4.67 0.22
CA ARG A 365 -38.20 -5.10 -1.11
C ARG A 365 -37.44 -6.30 -1.66
N GLY A 366 -36.19 -6.49 -1.25
CA GLY A 366 -35.30 -7.51 -1.81
C GLY A 366 -35.50 -8.92 -1.26
N LEU A 367 -36.32 -9.10 -0.21
CA LEU A 367 -36.51 -10.40 0.42
C LEU A 367 -37.10 -11.44 -0.55
N HIS A 368 -37.95 -11.05 -1.49
CA HIS A 368 -38.63 -12.00 -2.40
C HIS A 368 -37.96 -12.16 -3.76
N TRP A 369 -36.84 -11.48 -4.00
CA TRP A 369 -36.15 -11.53 -5.29
C TRP A 369 -35.45 -12.88 -5.49
N ASP A 370 -35.39 -13.31 -6.76
CA ASP A 370 -34.51 -14.39 -7.16
C ASP A 370 -33.06 -13.96 -6.96
N TRP A 371 -32.34 -14.74 -6.15
CA TRP A 371 -30.99 -14.42 -5.71
C TRP A 371 -29.98 -14.46 -6.85
N HIS A 372 -30.18 -15.35 -7.85
CA HIS A 372 -29.30 -15.39 -9.02
C HIS A 372 -29.49 -14.15 -9.88
N VAL A 373 -30.75 -13.80 -10.17
CA VAL A 373 -31.06 -12.63 -11.00
C VAL A 373 -30.57 -11.35 -10.32
N ALA A 374 -30.83 -11.19 -9.02
CA ALA A 374 -30.39 -10.00 -8.27
C ALA A 374 -28.85 -9.83 -8.31
N ILE A 375 -28.10 -10.92 -8.10
CA ILE A 375 -26.63 -10.87 -8.17
C ILE A 375 -26.16 -10.58 -9.60
N ALA A 376 -26.67 -11.31 -10.60
CA ALA A 376 -26.24 -11.15 -11.98
C ALA A 376 -26.52 -9.73 -12.51
N VAL A 377 -27.74 -9.22 -12.32
CA VAL A 377 -28.13 -7.89 -12.79
C VAL A 377 -27.28 -6.81 -12.13
N THR A 378 -27.09 -6.86 -10.82
CA THR A 378 -26.31 -5.82 -10.12
C THR A 378 -24.82 -5.88 -10.44
N VAL A 379 -24.24 -7.08 -10.58
CA VAL A 379 -22.83 -7.23 -11.01
C VAL A 379 -22.62 -6.74 -12.43
N LEU A 380 -23.50 -7.13 -13.37
CA LEU A 380 -23.41 -6.67 -14.76
C LEU A 380 -23.60 -5.16 -14.87
N PHE A 381 -24.57 -4.60 -14.13
CA PHE A 381 -24.78 -3.15 -14.06
C PHE A 381 -23.54 -2.44 -13.52
N GLY A 382 -23.00 -2.86 -12.36
CA GLY A 382 -21.81 -2.25 -11.77
C GLY A 382 -20.57 -2.37 -12.67
N VAL A 383 -20.37 -3.53 -13.30
CA VAL A 383 -19.27 -3.72 -14.27
C VAL A 383 -19.42 -2.80 -15.47
N PHE A 384 -20.63 -2.67 -16.02
CA PHE A 384 -20.90 -1.81 -17.17
C PHE A 384 -20.65 -0.33 -16.82
N THR A 385 -21.21 0.15 -15.71
CA THR A 385 -21.04 1.55 -15.28
C THR A 385 -19.58 1.86 -14.97
N ASP A 386 -18.91 0.98 -14.21
CA ASP A 386 -17.52 1.16 -13.86
C ASP A 386 -16.63 1.16 -15.11
N CYS A 387 -16.84 0.22 -16.03
CA CYS A 387 -16.07 0.10 -17.26
C CYS A 387 -16.23 1.35 -18.14
N MET A 388 -17.47 1.79 -18.36
CA MET A 388 -17.75 2.99 -19.16
C MET A 388 -17.03 4.21 -18.60
N MET A 389 -17.18 4.48 -17.31
CA MET A 389 -16.59 5.66 -16.67
C MET A 389 -15.04 5.58 -16.61
N THR A 390 -14.50 4.40 -16.28
CA THR A 390 -13.04 4.18 -16.21
C THR A 390 -12.38 4.31 -17.58
N MET A 391 -13.06 3.85 -18.65
CA MET A 391 -12.58 3.98 -20.02
C MET A 391 -12.55 5.44 -20.50
N MET A 392 -13.58 6.23 -20.18
CA MET A 392 -13.61 7.68 -20.49
C MET A 392 -12.45 8.43 -19.83
N VAL A 393 -12.11 8.10 -18.58
CA VAL A 393 -10.98 8.69 -17.86
C VAL A 393 -9.64 8.23 -18.45
N THR A 394 -9.54 6.96 -18.81
CA THR A 394 -8.31 6.38 -19.39
C THR A 394 -7.95 7.02 -20.73
N TRP A 395 -8.93 7.27 -21.58
CA TRP A 395 -8.75 7.88 -22.90
C TRP A 395 -8.85 9.40 -22.91
N ASP A 396 -8.85 10.04 -21.73
CA ASP A 396 -8.83 11.51 -21.59
C ASP A 396 -10.06 12.20 -22.22
N VAL A 397 -11.19 11.50 -22.26
CA VAL A 397 -12.48 12.08 -22.69
C VAL A 397 -13.04 12.96 -21.58
N PHE A 398 -12.97 12.49 -20.33
CA PHE A 398 -13.44 13.23 -19.16
C PHE A 398 -12.69 12.82 -17.90
N ARG A 399 -11.75 13.66 -17.43
CA ARG A 399 -10.95 13.43 -16.21
C ARG A 399 -11.35 14.40 -15.10
N ASN A 400 -12.44 14.07 -14.40
CA ASN A 400 -12.92 14.83 -13.25
C ASN A 400 -12.87 13.98 -11.98
N GLN A 401 -12.46 14.59 -10.85
CA GLN A 401 -12.37 13.91 -9.57
C GLN A 401 -13.68 13.30 -9.08
N TRP A 402 -14.79 14.01 -9.18
CA TRP A 402 -16.10 13.53 -8.71
C TRP A 402 -16.62 12.40 -9.60
N PHE A 403 -16.30 12.47 -10.88
CA PHE A 403 -16.64 11.42 -11.83
C PHE A 403 -15.90 10.11 -11.52
N TRP A 404 -14.58 10.16 -11.30
CA TRP A 404 -13.81 8.99 -10.92
C TRP A 404 -14.17 8.44 -9.54
N LEU A 405 -14.35 9.33 -8.55
CA LEU A 405 -14.67 8.92 -7.18
C LEU A 405 -16.12 8.43 -7.02
N GLY A 406 -17.01 8.75 -7.96
CA GLY A 406 -18.38 8.22 -7.99
C GLY A 406 -18.45 6.73 -8.38
N VAL A 407 -17.50 6.23 -9.18
CA VAL A 407 -17.46 4.83 -9.62
C VAL A 407 -17.45 3.85 -8.44
N PRO A 408 -16.52 3.96 -7.45
CA PRO A 408 -16.55 3.13 -6.25
C PRO A 408 -17.89 3.12 -5.50
N VAL A 409 -18.60 4.25 -5.44
CA VAL A 409 -19.90 4.36 -4.75
C VAL A 409 -20.96 3.51 -5.43
N ILE A 410 -21.00 3.51 -6.77
CA ILE A 410 -21.90 2.66 -7.55
C ILE A 410 -21.56 1.19 -7.33
N GLY A 411 -20.26 0.86 -7.28
CA GLY A 411 -19.75 -0.48 -7.01
C GLY A 411 -20.16 -1.07 -5.65
N GLU A 412 -20.56 -0.25 -4.68
CA GLU A 412 -21.04 -0.73 -3.38
C GLU A 412 -22.41 -1.41 -3.45
N VAL A 413 -23.25 -1.09 -4.44
CA VAL A 413 -24.57 -1.71 -4.63
C VAL A 413 -24.47 -3.22 -4.89
N PRO A 414 -23.75 -3.71 -5.93
CA PRO A 414 -23.57 -5.15 -6.14
C PRO A 414 -22.78 -5.83 -5.01
N HIS A 415 -21.95 -5.09 -4.28
CA HIS A 415 -21.28 -5.63 -3.11
C HIS A 415 -22.27 -5.90 -1.96
N ALA A 416 -23.13 -4.94 -1.64
CA ALA A 416 -24.18 -5.06 -0.62
C ALA A 416 -25.18 -6.17 -0.93
N VAL A 417 -25.65 -6.25 -2.18
CA VAL A 417 -26.60 -7.28 -2.62
C VAL A 417 -26.01 -8.68 -2.46
N ARG A 418 -24.76 -8.91 -2.90
CA ARG A 418 -24.09 -10.21 -2.72
C ARG A 418 -23.85 -10.55 -1.26
N PHE A 419 -23.44 -9.57 -0.45
CA PHE A 419 -23.24 -9.77 0.98
C PHE A 419 -24.52 -10.20 1.67
N ILE A 420 -25.64 -9.51 1.44
CA ILE A 420 -26.89 -9.80 2.16
C ILE A 420 -27.56 -11.09 1.67
N ILE A 421 -27.56 -11.37 0.37
CA ILE A 421 -28.06 -12.65 -0.16
C ILE A 421 -27.25 -13.81 0.41
N SER A 422 -25.93 -13.66 0.47
CA SER A 422 -25.07 -14.65 1.08
C SER A 422 -25.45 -14.91 2.54
N ASN A 423 -25.91 -13.90 3.26
CA ASN A 423 -26.34 -13.97 4.65
C ASN A 423 -27.73 -14.62 4.81
N TYR A 424 -28.67 -14.33 3.92
CA TYR A 424 -29.97 -15.02 3.87
C TYR A 424 -29.81 -16.53 3.67
N ILE A 425 -28.88 -16.93 2.79
CA ILE A 425 -28.56 -18.35 2.58
C ILE A 425 -28.06 -18.97 3.89
N VAL A 426 -27.18 -18.27 4.61
CA VAL A 426 -26.60 -18.79 5.85
C VAL A 426 -27.69 -19.06 6.90
N VAL A 427 -28.67 -18.15 7.05
CA VAL A 427 -29.79 -18.32 8.00
C VAL A 427 -30.57 -19.61 7.73
N GLU A 428 -30.75 -20.01 6.47
CA GLU A 428 -31.47 -21.23 6.10
C GLU A 428 -30.64 -22.51 6.33
N LEU A 429 -29.32 -22.42 6.20
CA LEU A 429 -28.41 -23.56 6.26
C LEU A 429 -27.96 -23.92 7.68
N ILE A 430 -27.89 -22.95 8.58
CA ILE A 430 -27.37 -23.15 9.93
C ILE A 430 -28.28 -24.07 10.76
N GLU A 431 -27.64 -25.01 11.45
CA GLU A 431 -28.29 -25.91 12.39
C GLU A 431 -28.06 -25.42 13.82
N GLN A 432 -28.97 -25.79 14.71
CA GLN A 432 -28.94 -25.38 16.10
C GLN A 432 -27.69 -25.93 16.80
N GLY A 433 -26.99 -25.08 17.54
CA GLY A 433 -25.77 -25.43 18.29
C GLY A 433 -24.44 -25.11 17.60
N ILE A 434 -24.43 -24.87 16.29
CA ILE A 434 -23.21 -24.58 15.50
C ILE A 434 -23.28 -23.20 14.81
N GLU A 435 -24.09 -22.29 15.35
CA GLU A 435 -24.41 -21.02 14.71
C GLU A 435 -23.15 -20.15 14.49
N GLY A 436 -22.30 -20.05 15.51
CA GLY A 436 -21.10 -19.23 15.46
C GLY A 436 -20.05 -19.79 14.49
N ALA A 437 -19.75 -21.09 14.56
CA ALA A 437 -18.74 -21.71 13.73
C ALA A 437 -19.12 -21.74 12.24
N LEU A 438 -20.38 -22.08 11.92
CA LEU A 438 -20.82 -22.17 10.53
C LEU A 438 -21.01 -20.78 9.89
N TYR A 439 -21.47 -19.77 10.63
CA TYR A 439 -21.43 -18.40 10.14
C TYR A 439 -19.99 -17.89 9.98
N GLY A 440 -19.12 -18.24 10.93
CA GLY A 440 -17.70 -17.92 10.93
C GLY A 440 -16.96 -18.47 9.71
N ILE A 441 -17.13 -19.75 9.35
CA ILE A 441 -16.47 -20.32 8.15
C ILE A 441 -16.95 -19.64 6.86
N LEU A 442 -18.25 -19.33 6.79
CA LEU A 442 -18.85 -18.69 5.63
C LEU A 442 -18.40 -17.22 5.48
N THR A 443 -18.09 -16.52 6.57
CA THR A 443 -17.53 -15.16 6.51
C THR A 443 -16.02 -15.18 6.28
N THR A 444 -15.27 -16.03 6.99
CA THR A 444 -13.82 -16.26 6.79
C THR A 444 -13.50 -16.54 5.33
N THR A 445 -14.32 -17.35 4.65
CA THR A 445 -14.11 -17.71 3.22
C THR A 445 -13.97 -16.48 2.32
N ASN A 446 -14.78 -15.44 2.52
CA ASN A 446 -14.71 -14.21 1.72
C ASN A 446 -13.42 -13.42 1.99
N HIS A 447 -13.02 -13.31 3.26
CA HIS A 447 -11.81 -12.58 3.66
C HIS A 447 -10.53 -13.25 3.16
N VAL A 448 -10.51 -14.58 3.15
CA VAL A 448 -9.36 -15.35 2.67
C VAL A 448 -9.29 -15.40 1.14
N ALA A 449 -10.42 -15.30 0.42
CA ALA A 449 -10.44 -15.27 -1.04
C ALA A 449 -9.91 -13.97 -1.65
N ALA A 450 -10.14 -12.82 -1.01
CA ALA A 450 -9.81 -11.51 -1.58
C ALA A 450 -8.30 -11.30 -1.90
N PRO A 451 -7.36 -11.68 -1.02
CA PRO A 451 -5.93 -11.55 -1.28
C PRO A 451 -5.44 -12.37 -2.49
N PHE A 452 -6.04 -13.52 -2.79
CA PHE A 452 -5.71 -14.31 -3.98
C PHE A 452 -6.07 -13.55 -5.26
N GLY A 453 -7.26 -12.95 -5.32
CA GLY A 453 -7.70 -12.16 -6.47
C GLY A 453 -6.77 -10.98 -6.74
N ARG A 454 -6.44 -10.21 -5.70
CA ARG A 454 -5.54 -9.04 -5.79
C ARG A 454 -4.10 -9.43 -6.14
N THR A 455 -3.60 -10.53 -5.59
CA THR A 455 -2.24 -11.01 -5.88
C THR A 455 -2.13 -11.49 -7.33
N THR A 456 -3.12 -12.24 -7.80
CA THR A 456 -3.19 -12.69 -9.20
C THR A 456 -3.26 -11.49 -10.15
N ALA A 457 -4.10 -10.49 -9.82
CA ALA A 457 -4.16 -9.25 -10.57
C ALA A 457 -2.81 -8.53 -10.64
N LYS A 458 -2.08 -8.45 -9.51
CA LYS A 458 -0.74 -7.84 -9.47
C LYS A 458 0.27 -8.59 -10.33
N ILE A 459 0.27 -9.93 -10.30
CA ILE A 459 1.19 -10.75 -11.10
C ILE A 459 0.94 -10.55 -12.60
N ILE A 460 -0.32 -10.57 -13.03
CA ILE A 460 -0.66 -10.39 -14.45
C ILE A 460 -0.38 -8.96 -14.90
N ASN A 461 -0.80 -7.96 -14.11
CA ASN A 461 -0.60 -6.55 -14.44
C ASN A 461 0.89 -6.13 -14.46
N ALA A 462 1.78 -6.90 -13.83
CA ALA A 462 3.21 -6.60 -13.81
C ALA A 462 3.89 -6.66 -15.19
N GLN A 463 3.23 -7.28 -16.18
CA GLN A 463 3.71 -7.36 -17.56
C GLN A 463 3.38 -6.11 -18.39
N PHE A 464 2.58 -5.18 -17.85
CA PHE A 464 2.07 -4.01 -18.56
C PHE A 464 2.71 -2.70 -18.06
N ASN A 465 2.69 -1.66 -18.90
CA ASN A 465 3.19 -0.32 -18.54
C ASN A 465 2.09 0.46 -17.79
N VAL A 466 1.85 0.08 -16.54
CA VAL A 466 0.75 0.61 -15.69
C VAL A 466 1.25 1.16 -14.36
N TRP A 467 2.56 1.37 -14.23
CA TRP A 467 3.20 1.85 -13.01
C TRP A 467 3.27 3.38 -12.98
N LYS A 468 3.74 3.93 -11.86
CA LYS A 468 3.75 5.38 -11.60
C LYS A 468 4.36 6.19 -12.75
N GLU A 469 5.52 5.79 -13.25
CA GLU A 469 6.23 6.51 -14.32
C GLU A 469 5.46 6.45 -15.65
N ASP A 470 4.83 5.32 -15.95
CA ASP A 470 4.06 5.12 -17.18
C ASP A 470 2.80 5.98 -17.20
N ILE A 471 2.09 6.03 -16.06
CA ILE A 471 0.88 6.84 -15.87
C ILE A 471 1.23 8.33 -15.94
N LEU A 472 2.35 8.75 -15.34
CA LEU A 472 2.84 10.13 -15.44
C LEU A 472 3.23 10.53 -16.86
N ALA A 473 3.78 9.60 -17.66
CA ALA A 473 4.13 9.86 -19.05
C ALA A 473 2.90 9.97 -19.96
N ASP A 474 1.75 9.43 -19.54
CA ASP A 474 0.44 9.49 -20.21
C ASP A 474 0.49 9.21 -21.73
N THR A 475 1.30 8.23 -22.13
CA THR A 475 1.47 7.88 -23.56
C THR A 475 0.30 7.04 -24.07
N ASN A 476 0.07 7.03 -25.39
CA ASN A 476 -0.92 6.13 -26.00
C ASN A 476 -0.66 4.64 -25.69
N LYS A 477 0.61 4.25 -25.56
CA LYS A 477 0.99 2.90 -25.14
C LYS A 477 0.51 2.61 -23.72
N THR A 478 0.75 3.54 -22.79
CA THR A 478 0.25 3.46 -21.41
C THR A 478 -1.28 3.35 -21.39
N ARG A 479 -2.01 4.23 -22.08
CA ARG A 479 -3.48 4.21 -22.11
C ARG A 479 -4.05 2.90 -22.65
N ARG A 480 -3.42 2.33 -23.69
CA ARG A 480 -3.76 1.01 -24.23
C ARG A 480 -3.48 -0.11 -23.23
N ASP A 481 -2.30 -0.11 -22.61
CA ASP A 481 -1.93 -1.14 -21.64
C ASP A 481 -2.86 -1.09 -20.41
N VAL A 482 -3.20 0.11 -19.92
CA VAL A 482 -4.24 0.32 -18.89
C VAL A 482 -5.60 -0.23 -19.35
N THR A 483 -6.00 0.01 -20.61
CA THR A 483 -7.25 -0.54 -21.18
C THR A 483 -7.28 -2.07 -21.10
N TYR A 484 -6.18 -2.76 -21.41
CA TYR A 484 -6.12 -4.22 -21.27
C TYR A 484 -6.28 -4.69 -19.83
N THR A 485 -5.64 -4.00 -18.87
CA THR A 485 -5.81 -4.34 -17.44
C THR A 485 -7.25 -4.12 -16.95
N ILE A 486 -7.93 -3.10 -17.50
CA ILE A 486 -9.33 -2.79 -17.24
C ILE A 486 -10.23 -3.91 -17.76
N TRP A 487 -10.07 -4.31 -19.02
CA TRP A 487 -10.86 -5.39 -19.62
C TRP A 487 -10.64 -6.72 -18.92
N LEU A 488 -9.40 -7.04 -18.54
CA LEU A 488 -9.09 -8.23 -17.77
C LEU A 488 -9.82 -8.21 -16.41
N CYS A 489 -9.74 -7.09 -15.68
CA CYS A 489 -10.37 -6.94 -14.37
C CYS A 489 -11.90 -7.14 -14.45
N TYR A 490 -12.56 -6.43 -15.35
CA TYR A 490 -14.01 -6.53 -15.51
C TYR A 490 -14.44 -7.88 -16.10
N GLY A 491 -13.65 -8.46 -17.01
CA GLY A 491 -13.84 -9.82 -17.49
C GLY A 491 -13.81 -10.85 -16.36
N MET A 492 -12.84 -10.75 -15.45
CA MET A 492 -12.77 -11.62 -14.26
C MET A 492 -13.99 -11.44 -13.35
N LYS A 493 -14.49 -10.20 -13.15
CA LYS A 493 -15.74 -9.98 -12.41
C LYS A 493 -16.95 -10.64 -13.08
N VAL A 494 -17.05 -10.64 -14.40
CA VAL A 494 -18.12 -11.35 -15.13
C VAL A 494 -17.96 -12.87 -15.01
N VAL A 495 -16.73 -13.38 -15.11
CA VAL A 495 -16.40 -14.81 -14.89
C VAL A 495 -16.83 -15.28 -13.49
N SER A 496 -16.86 -14.39 -12.49
CA SER A 496 -17.36 -14.74 -11.15
C SER A 496 -18.82 -15.24 -11.15
N LEU A 497 -19.62 -14.90 -12.17
CA LEU A 497 -20.99 -15.36 -12.36
C LEU A 497 -21.09 -16.82 -12.83
N ILE A 498 -20.02 -17.41 -13.36
CA ILE A 498 -19.99 -18.85 -13.70
C ILE A 498 -20.24 -19.73 -12.47
N PHE A 499 -19.85 -19.24 -11.29
CA PHE A 499 -20.05 -19.94 -10.02
C PHE A 499 -21.44 -19.74 -9.44
N LEU A 500 -22.26 -18.83 -9.98
CA LEU A 500 -23.59 -18.52 -9.47
C LEU A 500 -24.51 -19.74 -9.32
N PRO A 501 -24.53 -20.74 -10.23
CA PRO A 501 -25.34 -21.95 -10.06
C PRO A 501 -24.98 -22.83 -8.86
N LEU A 502 -23.88 -22.56 -8.16
CA LEU A 502 -23.54 -23.23 -6.90
C LEU A 502 -24.42 -22.73 -5.74
N LEU A 503 -25.06 -21.57 -5.87
CA LEU A 503 -26.01 -21.06 -4.90
C LEU A 503 -27.44 -21.59 -5.16
N PRO A 504 -28.28 -21.67 -4.12
CA PRO A 504 -29.71 -21.78 -4.31
C PRO A 504 -30.28 -20.46 -4.85
N ASN A 505 -31.33 -20.53 -5.66
CA ASN A 505 -31.99 -19.35 -6.24
C ASN A 505 -32.88 -18.58 -5.26
N GLN A 506 -33.39 -19.26 -4.21
CA GLN A 506 -34.23 -18.64 -3.18
C GLN A 506 -34.24 -19.48 -1.88
N ARG A 507 -34.87 -18.97 -0.80
CA ARG A 507 -35.04 -19.67 0.49
C ARG A 507 -35.61 -21.08 0.35
N ASN A 508 -36.67 -21.25 -0.44
CA ASN A 508 -37.30 -22.57 -0.63
C ASN A 508 -36.32 -23.58 -1.22
N ALA A 509 -35.51 -23.17 -2.20
CA ALA A 509 -34.47 -24.01 -2.76
C ALA A 509 -33.33 -24.26 -1.78
N ALA A 510 -32.97 -23.28 -0.94
CA ALA A 510 -31.97 -23.48 0.12
C ALA A 510 -32.45 -24.52 1.15
N GLN A 511 -33.72 -24.47 1.55
CA GLN A 511 -34.32 -25.47 2.44
C GLN A 511 -34.43 -26.84 1.78
N ALA A 512 -34.81 -26.91 0.51
CA ALA A 512 -34.83 -28.16 -0.26
C ALA A 512 -33.43 -28.77 -0.36
N LEU A 513 -32.41 -27.95 -0.65
CA LEU A 513 -31.01 -28.37 -0.72
C LEU A 513 -30.50 -28.85 0.64
N ARG A 514 -30.92 -28.21 1.74
CA ARG A 514 -30.60 -28.68 3.10
C ARG A 514 -31.23 -30.04 3.40
N ARG A 515 -32.50 -30.25 3.06
CA ARG A 515 -33.25 -31.50 3.36
C ARG A 515 -32.85 -32.66 2.45
N GLN A 516 -32.62 -32.40 1.16
CA GLN A 516 -32.50 -33.43 0.11
C GLN A 516 -31.13 -33.46 -0.58
N GLY A 517 -30.22 -32.52 -0.29
CA GLY A 517 -28.96 -32.34 -1.03
C GLY A 517 -27.92 -33.45 -0.86
N GLY A 518 -28.12 -34.37 0.09
CA GLY A 518 -27.19 -35.46 0.40
C GLY A 518 -25.88 -34.97 1.03
N VAL A 519 -24.98 -35.93 1.27
CA VAL A 519 -23.67 -35.71 1.90
C VAL A 519 -22.54 -36.23 1.00
N SER A 520 -21.40 -35.54 1.01
CA SER A 520 -20.21 -35.98 0.29
C SER A 520 -18.95 -35.64 1.08
N LYS A 521 -18.32 -36.67 1.64
CA LYS A 521 -17.07 -36.54 2.40
C LYS A 521 -15.92 -36.01 1.53
N GLN A 522 -15.81 -36.52 0.30
CA GLN A 522 -14.71 -36.14 -0.61
C GLN A 522 -14.75 -34.65 -0.96
N LYS A 523 -15.93 -34.12 -1.33
CA LYS A 523 -16.09 -32.71 -1.70
C LYS A 523 -15.84 -31.77 -0.51
N ALA A 524 -16.29 -32.15 0.68
CA ALA A 524 -16.03 -31.39 1.89
C ALA A 524 -14.55 -31.36 2.26
N ILE A 525 -13.84 -32.50 2.18
CA ILE A 525 -12.38 -32.55 2.38
C ILE A 525 -11.70 -31.59 1.40
N TRP A 526 -12.00 -31.69 0.11
CA TRP A 526 -11.43 -30.79 -0.90
C TRP A 526 -11.63 -29.31 -0.57
N MET A 527 -12.85 -28.90 -0.22
CA MET A 527 -13.13 -27.49 0.10
C MET A 527 -12.43 -27.02 1.37
N ILE A 528 -12.40 -27.85 2.41
CA ILE A 528 -11.75 -27.48 3.67
C ILE A 528 -10.23 -27.42 3.48
N SER A 529 -9.64 -28.35 2.72
CA SER A 529 -8.22 -28.28 2.36
C SER A 529 -7.89 -26.98 1.64
N ILE A 530 -8.70 -26.56 0.65
CA ILE A 530 -8.51 -25.27 -0.03
C ILE A 530 -8.56 -24.11 0.97
N LEU A 531 -9.55 -24.07 1.86
CA LEU A 531 -9.68 -23.00 2.85
C LEU A 531 -8.53 -22.98 3.85
N VAL A 532 -8.09 -24.14 4.33
CA VAL A 532 -6.96 -24.25 5.25
C VAL A 532 -5.68 -23.78 4.57
N THR A 533 -5.39 -24.26 3.36
CA THR A 533 -4.22 -23.78 2.59
C THR A 533 -4.28 -22.28 2.35
N ALA A 534 -5.45 -21.76 1.98
CA ALA A 534 -5.64 -20.34 1.71
C ALA A 534 -5.47 -19.49 2.98
N LEU A 535 -6.01 -19.95 4.11
CA LEU A 535 -5.83 -19.29 5.41
C LEU A 535 -4.37 -19.35 5.86
N THR A 536 -3.71 -20.51 5.76
CA THR A 536 -2.28 -20.66 6.11
C THR A 536 -1.41 -19.73 5.28
N TRP A 537 -1.63 -19.68 3.96
CA TRP A 537 -0.92 -18.74 3.10
C TRP A 537 -1.17 -17.29 3.50
N PHE A 538 -2.43 -16.92 3.75
CA PHE A 538 -2.78 -15.56 4.21
C PHE A 538 -2.11 -15.21 5.54
N THR A 539 -2.11 -16.12 6.51
CA THR A 539 -1.44 -15.93 7.80
C THR A 539 0.07 -15.75 7.62
N VAL A 540 0.72 -16.61 6.82
CA VAL A 540 2.16 -16.53 6.56
C VAL A 540 2.52 -15.19 5.90
N VAL A 541 1.76 -14.75 4.90
CA VAL A 541 2.01 -13.45 4.24
C VAL A 541 1.89 -12.30 5.25
N ASN A 542 0.88 -12.33 6.13
CA ASN A 542 0.73 -11.29 7.15
C ASN A 542 1.82 -11.35 8.23
N ILE A 543 2.29 -12.54 8.63
CA ILE A 543 3.39 -12.70 9.58
C ILE A 543 4.70 -12.18 8.98
N LEU A 544 4.96 -12.43 7.69
CA LEU A 544 6.13 -11.88 7.02
C LEU A 544 6.06 -10.35 6.97
N ASN A 545 4.88 -9.78 6.73
CA ASN A 545 4.67 -8.34 6.78
C ASN A 545 4.83 -7.78 8.21
N THR A 546 4.38 -8.47 9.27
CA THR A 546 4.60 -8.03 10.65
C THR A 546 6.06 -8.11 11.08
N ALA A 547 6.79 -9.14 10.65
CA ALA A 547 8.22 -9.27 10.95
C ALA A 547 8.98 -8.07 10.39
N SER A 548 8.62 -7.61 9.18
CA SER A 548 9.20 -6.39 8.61
C SER A 548 8.87 -5.12 9.42
N LEU A 549 7.63 -5.00 9.92
CA LEU A 549 7.20 -3.89 10.78
C LEU A 549 7.90 -3.92 12.15
N LEU A 550 8.09 -5.09 12.76
CA LEU A 550 8.74 -5.25 14.06
C LEU A 550 10.27 -5.08 13.96
N GLN A 551 10.89 -5.49 12.85
CA GLN A 551 12.30 -5.26 12.59
C GLN A 551 12.64 -3.76 12.48
N SER A 552 11.72 -2.94 11.94
CA SER A 552 11.83 -1.47 11.99
C SER A 552 11.90 -0.96 13.44
N ASN A 553 11.14 -1.57 14.35
CA ASN A 553 11.07 -1.18 15.77
C ASN A 553 12.29 -1.65 16.59
N HIS A 554 12.92 -2.76 16.22
CA HIS A 554 14.12 -3.29 16.88
C HIS A 554 15.44 -2.64 16.45
N GLY A 555 15.42 -1.73 15.47
CA GLY A 555 16.54 -0.81 15.20
C GLY A 555 16.96 0.03 16.42
N SER A 556 16.10 0.14 17.43
CA SER A 556 16.37 0.85 18.69
C SER A 556 16.94 -0.01 19.83
N HIS A 557 16.90 -1.35 19.76
CA HIS A 557 17.41 -2.21 20.84
C HIS A 557 18.77 -2.87 20.52
N ASN A 558 19.12 -3.03 19.24
CA ASN A 558 20.47 -3.45 18.85
C ASN A 558 21.52 -2.33 18.96
N SER A 559 21.11 -1.08 19.26
CA SER A 559 22.06 0.00 19.56
C SER A 559 22.67 -0.09 20.96
N LEU A 560 22.18 -1.00 21.84
CA LEU A 560 22.72 -1.18 23.19
C LEU A 560 23.65 -2.40 23.34
N SER A 561 23.64 -3.34 22.40
CA SER A 561 24.59 -4.47 22.36
C SER A 561 25.81 -4.20 21.47
N LEU A 562 25.74 -3.17 20.63
CA LEU A 562 26.86 -2.66 19.81
C LEU A 562 27.61 -1.48 20.45
N SER A 563 27.30 -1.12 21.71
CA SER A 563 28.01 -0.08 22.46
C SER A 563 29.20 -0.59 23.25
N LEU A 564 29.62 -1.85 23.07
CA LEU A 564 30.80 -2.43 23.72
C LEU A 564 32.06 -2.53 22.84
N ASP A 565 31.98 -2.20 21.55
CA ASP A 565 33.16 -2.12 20.67
C ASP A 565 33.43 -0.68 20.18
N ALA A 566 33.50 0.25 21.13
CA ALA A 566 33.99 1.61 20.89
C ALA A 566 35.52 1.61 20.74
N GLY A 567 36.01 1.28 19.54
CA GLY A 567 37.44 1.35 19.24
C GLY A 567 37.84 1.42 17.75
N LYS A 568 36.92 1.21 16.81
CA LYS A 568 37.22 1.32 15.37
C LYS A 568 36.23 2.26 14.69
N GLY A 569 36.75 3.27 13.99
CA GLY A 569 35.96 4.29 13.31
C GLY A 569 34.97 3.69 12.32
N LEU A 570 33.69 3.66 12.71
CA LEU A 570 32.58 3.17 11.89
C LEU A 570 32.23 4.20 10.81
N ILE A 571 32.14 3.75 9.55
CA ILE A 571 31.79 4.57 8.40
C ILE A 571 30.52 4.02 7.75
N ARG A 572 29.64 4.90 7.26
CA ARG A 572 28.44 4.49 6.52
C ARG A 572 28.85 3.65 5.30
N LEU A 573 28.26 2.47 5.12
CA LEU A 573 28.58 1.53 4.05
C LEU A 573 28.49 2.20 2.68
N ALA A 574 27.42 2.94 2.39
CA ALA A 574 27.28 3.68 1.13
C ALA A 574 28.40 4.72 0.91
N LYS A 575 28.91 5.33 1.98
CA LYS A 575 30.06 6.24 1.92
C LYS A 575 31.35 5.46 1.65
N LEU A 576 31.54 4.31 2.31
CA LEU A 576 32.71 3.46 2.12
C LEU A 576 32.74 2.85 0.70
N MET A 577 31.61 2.37 0.18
CA MET A 577 31.47 1.89 -1.22
C MET A 577 31.84 2.97 -2.24
N ALA A 578 31.35 4.20 -2.03
CA ALA A 578 31.67 5.33 -2.90
C ALA A 578 33.13 5.82 -2.74
N GLN A 579 33.76 5.59 -1.60
CA GLN A 579 35.20 5.84 -1.39
C GLN A 579 36.07 4.78 -2.05
N LYS A 580 35.66 3.50 -1.97
CA LYS A 580 36.30 2.36 -2.67
C LYS A 580 36.07 2.38 -4.20
N GLY A 581 35.26 3.31 -4.70
CA GLY A 581 35.03 3.46 -6.15
C GLY A 581 34.14 2.38 -6.76
N LEU A 582 33.34 1.67 -5.96
CA LEU A 582 32.47 0.60 -6.44
C LEU A 582 31.25 1.13 -7.22
N CYS A 583 30.69 2.25 -6.78
CA CYS A 583 29.53 2.91 -7.39
C CYS A 583 29.34 4.34 -6.82
N SER A 584 28.35 5.08 -7.31
CA SER A 584 27.98 6.37 -6.71
C SER A 584 27.32 6.17 -5.34
N ARG A 585 27.34 7.18 -4.46
CA ARG A 585 26.72 7.05 -3.11
C ARG A 585 25.22 6.74 -3.17
N ARG A 586 24.50 7.32 -4.14
CA ARG A 586 23.07 7.05 -4.37
C ARG A 586 22.83 5.63 -4.87
N GLU A 587 23.71 5.13 -5.73
CA GLU A 587 23.64 3.75 -6.22
C GLU A 587 24.02 2.75 -5.14
N ALA A 588 24.98 3.10 -4.28
CA ALA A 588 25.34 2.28 -3.14
C ALA A 588 24.12 2.08 -2.23
N ASP A 589 23.39 3.15 -1.90
CA ASP A 589 22.14 3.04 -1.14
C ASP A 589 21.11 2.12 -1.85
N ALA A 590 20.93 2.28 -3.17
CA ALA A 590 20.03 1.42 -3.95
C ALA A 590 20.45 -0.07 -3.97
N TYR A 591 21.75 -0.36 -4.13
CA TYR A 591 22.25 -1.74 -4.11
C TYR A 591 22.18 -2.38 -2.74
N ILE A 592 22.43 -1.62 -1.67
CA ILE A 592 22.27 -2.09 -0.30
C ILE A 592 20.79 -2.41 -0.05
N GLN A 593 19.85 -1.55 -0.45
CA GLN A 593 18.41 -1.79 -0.33
C GLN A 593 17.94 -3.01 -1.14
N ALA A 594 18.55 -3.24 -2.31
CA ALA A 594 18.25 -4.40 -3.15
C ALA A 594 18.83 -5.72 -2.59
N GLY A 595 19.77 -5.67 -1.63
CA GLY A 595 20.49 -6.84 -1.14
C GLY A 595 21.58 -7.34 -2.11
N ASP A 596 22.07 -6.45 -2.98
CA ASP A 596 23.08 -6.73 -4.01
C ASP A 596 24.51 -6.36 -3.54
N VAL A 597 24.75 -6.28 -2.23
CA VAL A 597 26.05 -5.93 -1.63
C VAL A 597 26.44 -6.99 -0.61
N LEU A 598 27.68 -7.46 -0.68
CA LEU A 598 28.28 -8.34 0.31
C LEU A 598 29.30 -7.55 1.14
N VAL A 599 29.23 -7.68 2.47
CA VAL A 599 30.21 -7.14 3.41
C VAL A 599 30.83 -8.33 4.14
N ASN A 600 32.16 -8.50 4.02
CA ASN A 600 32.89 -9.66 4.57
C ASN A 600 32.28 -11.02 4.18
N GLY A 601 31.76 -11.14 2.96
CA GLY A 601 31.14 -12.36 2.44
C GLY A 601 29.64 -12.54 2.74
N GLU A 602 29.04 -11.69 3.59
CA GLU A 602 27.61 -11.77 3.90
C GLU A 602 26.79 -10.71 3.16
N ARG A 603 25.63 -11.10 2.62
CA ARG A 603 24.71 -10.16 1.96
C ARG A 603 24.08 -9.23 2.98
N VAL A 604 24.20 -7.94 2.75
CA VAL A 604 23.62 -6.90 3.62
C VAL A 604 22.45 -6.21 2.94
N LYS A 605 21.37 -6.01 3.71
CA LYS A 605 20.21 -5.23 3.30
C LYS A 605 19.73 -4.39 4.50
N ALA A 606 20.20 -3.16 4.58
CA ALA A 606 19.86 -2.25 5.67
C ALA A 606 20.07 -0.79 5.26
N ASP A 607 19.17 0.09 5.66
CA ASP A 607 19.35 1.53 5.48
C ASP A 607 20.35 2.07 6.49
N TRP A 608 21.21 3.00 6.05
CA TRP A 608 22.19 3.69 6.90
C TRP A 608 23.21 2.80 7.63
N LEU A 609 23.40 1.56 7.20
CA LEU A 609 24.36 0.62 7.78
C LEU A 609 25.75 1.25 7.91
N LYS A 610 26.33 1.18 9.12
CA LYS A 610 27.73 1.57 9.37
C LYS A 610 28.57 0.32 9.53
N VAL A 611 29.72 0.30 8.88
CA VAL A 611 30.66 -0.82 8.90
C VAL A 611 32.06 -0.30 9.29
N PRO A 612 32.92 -1.16 9.87
CA PRO A 612 34.32 -0.83 10.07
C PRO A 612 34.98 -0.42 8.74
N ILE A 613 35.90 0.55 8.77
CA ILE A 613 36.55 1.09 7.56
C ILE A 613 37.38 0.04 6.80
N ASP A 614 37.85 -0.98 7.52
CA ASP A 614 38.62 -2.14 7.06
C ASP A 614 37.75 -3.25 6.44
N SER A 615 36.41 -3.12 6.46
CA SER A 615 35.51 -4.15 5.92
C SER A 615 35.72 -4.40 4.43
N GLU A 616 35.74 -5.68 4.04
CA GLU A 616 35.73 -6.09 2.64
C GLU A 616 34.33 -5.89 2.07
N ILE A 617 34.22 -5.23 0.90
CA ILE A 617 32.92 -4.95 0.27
C ILE A 617 32.99 -5.42 -1.17
N GLN A 618 32.02 -6.24 -1.55
CA GLN A 618 31.86 -6.76 -2.89
C GLN A 618 30.45 -6.45 -3.40
N LEU A 619 30.34 -6.10 -4.68
CA LEU A 619 29.04 -6.01 -5.35
C LEU A 619 28.63 -7.40 -5.81
N ASP A 620 27.38 -7.76 -5.59
CA ASP A 620 26.82 -8.99 -6.13
C ASP A 620 26.70 -8.92 -7.66
N TYR A 621 26.56 -10.08 -8.31
CA TYR A 621 26.49 -10.22 -9.76
C TYR A 621 25.47 -9.27 -10.42
N ARG A 622 24.31 -9.03 -9.78
CA ARG A 622 23.28 -8.12 -10.30
C ARG A 622 23.74 -6.66 -10.32
N ALA A 623 24.29 -6.17 -9.22
CA ALA A 623 24.84 -4.81 -9.13
C ALA A 623 26.04 -4.64 -10.06
N GLN A 624 26.91 -5.64 -10.15
CA GLN A 624 28.07 -5.61 -11.05
C GLN A 624 27.63 -5.58 -12.52
N ARG A 625 26.64 -6.39 -12.91
CA ARG A 625 26.05 -6.35 -14.26
C ARG A 625 25.37 -5.02 -14.56
N HIS A 626 24.74 -4.39 -13.57
CA HIS A 626 24.17 -3.05 -13.72
C HIS A 626 25.25 -1.98 -13.92
N GLN A 627 26.35 -2.02 -13.17
CA GLN A 627 27.50 -1.11 -13.37
C GLN A 627 28.12 -1.29 -14.76
N ASN A 628 28.33 -2.53 -15.20
CA ASN A 628 28.92 -2.84 -16.50
C ASN A 628 28.06 -2.44 -17.71
N LYS A 629 26.77 -2.14 -17.51
CA LYS A 629 25.85 -1.69 -18.57
C LYS A 629 25.85 -0.18 -18.80
N LYS A 630 26.49 0.59 -17.92
CA LYS A 630 26.46 2.04 -17.96
C LYS A 630 27.25 2.59 -19.12
N VAL A 631 26.78 3.72 -19.66
CA VAL A 631 27.43 4.39 -20.79
C VAL A 631 28.07 5.71 -20.41
N THR A 632 29.12 6.04 -21.16
CA THR A 632 29.77 7.35 -21.18
C THR A 632 29.81 7.85 -22.62
N LEU A 633 29.46 9.11 -22.83
CA LEU A 633 29.41 9.77 -24.13
C LEU A 633 30.42 10.90 -24.20
N VAL A 634 30.96 11.12 -25.39
CA VAL A 634 31.85 12.23 -25.74
C VAL A 634 31.09 13.16 -26.68
N LEU A 635 30.92 14.42 -26.31
CA LEU A 635 30.27 15.47 -27.11
C LEU A 635 31.30 16.52 -27.52
N ASN A 636 31.26 16.94 -28.78
CA ASN A 636 31.95 18.16 -29.21
C ASN A 636 31.02 19.36 -29.03
N LYS A 637 31.11 20.03 -27.88
CA LYS A 637 30.22 21.13 -27.50
C LYS A 637 30.40 22.34 -28.45
N PRO A 638 29.33 22.83 -29.10
CA PRO A 638 29.34 24.05 -29.89
C PRO A 638 29.35 25.32 -29.03
N LEU A 639 29.62 26.45 -29.68
CA LEU A 639 29.53 27.79 -29.07
C LEU A 639 28.08 28.11 -28.71
N GLY A 640 27.86 28.84 -27.61
CA GLY A 640 26.52 29.31 -27.21
C GLY A 640 25.74 28.34 -26.31
N TYR A 641 26.16 27.08 -26.18
CA TYR A 641 25.56 26.11 -25.26
C TYR A 641 26.22 26.19 -23.87
N VAL A 642 25.46 25.90 -22.82
CA VAL A 642 25.99 25.77 -21.44
C VAL A 642 26.20 24.30 -21.06
N SER A 643 27.11 24.01 -20.13
CA SER A 643 27.46 22.62 -19.82
C SER A 643 26.38 21.86 -19.06
N SER A 644 25.73 22.46 -18.05
CA SER A 644 24.74 21.79 -17.20
C SER A 644 23.48 22.62 -16.95
N GLN A 645 23.59 23.77 -16.29
CA GLN A 645 22.44 24.54 -15.83
C GLN A 645 22.09 25.68 -16.81
N PRO A 646 20.86 25.75 -17.34
CA PRO A 646 20.43 26.83 -18.23
C PRO A 646 20.17 28.10 -17.44
N GLU A 647 21.17 28.98 -17.38
CA GLU A 647 20.99 30.38 -16.95
C GLU A 647 20.64 31.25 -18.16
N ASN A 648 19.72 32.21 -17.99
CA ASN A 648 19.43 33.28 -18.95
C ASN A 648 19.05 32.81 -20.37
N ASN A 649 18.03 31.95 -20.50
CA ASN A 649 17.53 31.43 -21.80
C ASN A 649 18.54 30.66 -22.67
N ARG A 650 19.65 30.18 -22.10
CA ARG A 650 20.66 29.41 -22.84
C ARG A 650 20.37 27.92 -22.85
N THR A 651 20.71 27.27 -23.96
CA THR A 651 20.46 25.83 -24.16
C THR A 651 21.57 24.97 -23.53
N PRO A 652 21.23 23.98 -22.69
CA PRO A 652 22.23 23.08 -22.13
C PRO A 652 22.69 22.06 -23.18
N ALA A 653 23.98 21.73 -23.16
CA ALA A 653 24.63 20.83 -24.09
C ALA A 653 24.03 19.42 -24.10
N VAL A 654 23.36 19.03 -23.00
CA VAL A 654 22.64 17.76 -22.91
C VAL A 654 21.52 17.63 -23.97
N ARG A 655 20.95 18.74 -24.46
CA ARG A 655 19.94 18.72 -25.54
C ARG A 655 20.50 18.31 -26.89
N LEU A 656 21.83 18.31 -27.05
CA LEU A 656 22.48 17.83 -28.26
C LEU A 656 22.62 16.30 -28.28
N LEU A 657 22.29 15.60 -27.19
CA LEU A 657 22.34 14.15 -27.10
C LEU A 657 21.07 13.52 -27.72
N THR A 658 20.88 13.77 -29.01
CA THR A 658 19.82 13.20 -29.85
C THR A 658 20.40 12.20 -30.84
N PHE A 659 19.59 11.28 -31.37
CA PHE A 659 20.07 10.33 -32.37
C PHE A 659 20.61 11.00 -33.63
N ASP A 660 19.98 12.11 -34.07
CA ASP A 660 20.42 12.86 -35.26
C ASP A 660 21.83 13.45 -35.10
N ASN A 661 22.23 13.72 -33.86
CA ASN A 661 23.56 14.23 -33.53
C ASN A 661 24.57 13.12 -33.17
N GLU A 662 24.19 11.85 -33.25
CA GLU A 662 25.15 10.75 -33.05
C GLU A 662 26.10 10.67 -34.26
N CYS A 663 27.41 10.72 -34.01
CA CYS A 663 28.43 10.45 -35.01
C CYS A 663 28.59 8.94 -35.19
N LEU A 664 27.77 8.35 -36.07
CA LEU A 664 27.72 6.90 -36.29
C LEU A 664 29.08 6.31 -36.70
N GLU A 665 29.87 7.06 -37.47
CA GLU A 665 31.20 6.65 -37.92
C GLU A 665 32.18 6.41 -36.76
N LEU A 666 32.05 7.15 -35.66
CA LEU A 666 32.97 7.07 -34.51
C LEU A 666 32.41 6.26 -33.33
N SER A 667 31.18 5.74 -33.47
CA SER A 667 30.46 4.93 -32.47
C SER A 667 30.54 3.43 -32.78
N HIS A 668 31.74 2.89 -33.03
CA HIS A 668 31.96 1.51 -33.49
C HIS A 668 31.43 0.43 -32.53
N VAL A 669 31.57 0.64 -31.21
CA VAL A 669 31.05 -0.27 -30.19
C VAL A 669 29.85 0.37 -29.51
N LYS A 670 28.63 -0.04 -29.93
CA LYS A 670 27.40 0.30 -29.21
C LYS A 670 27.14 -0.75 -28.12
N PRO A 671 26.65 -0.36 -26.93
CA PRO A 671 26.20 -1.32 -25.94
C PRO A 671 25.09 -2.22 -26.51
N ARG A 672 25.08 -3.50 -26.14
CA ARG A 672 24.18 -4.55 -26.65
C ARG A 672 22.67 -4.29 -26.43
N GLN A 673 22.31 -3.25 -25.70
CA GLN A 673 20.94 -2.77 -25.54
C GLN A 673 20.86 -1.32 -26.03
N THR A 674 20.03 -1.08 -27.04
CA THR A 674 19.75 0.24 -27.59
C THR A 674 19.23 1.15 -26.48
N ILE A 675 19.96 2.21 -26.15
CA ILE A 675 19.48 3.20 -25.18
C ILE A 675 18.39 3.99 -25.87
N GLU A 676 17.18 3.96 -25.33
CA GLU A 676 16.11 4.86 -25.76
C GLU A 676 16.53 6.32 -25.52
N PRO A 677 16.23 7.25 -26.44
CA PRO A 677 16.73 8.63 -26.38
C PRO A 677 16.21 9.39 -25.16
N VAL A 678 15.15 8.89 -24.51
CA VAL A 678 14.55 9.40 -23.28
C VAL A 678 15.47 9.24 -22.05
N ALA A 679 16.56 8.49 -22.13
CA ALA A 679 17.53 8.36 -21.03
C ALA A 679 18.80 9.21 -21.20
N LEU A 680 19.09 9.71 -22.42
CA LEU A 680 20.33 10.44 -22.72
C LEU A 680 20.40 11.80 -21.99
N TRP A 681 19.25 12.45 -21.76
CA TRP A 681 19.20 13.73 -21.06
C TRP A 681 19.43 13.63 -19.53
N LYS A 682 19.39 12.41 -18.96
CA LYS A 682 19.64 12.16 -17.53
C LYS A 682 21.12 11.88 -17.20
N LEU A 683 22.02 11.97 -18.19
CA LEU A 683 23.45 11.76 -17.98
C LEU A 683 24.09 12.89 -17.17
N ALA A 684 24.98 12.52 -16.25
CA ALA A 684 25.75 13.50 -15.49
C ALA A 684 26.82 14.13 -16.38
N VAL A 685 26.89 15.47 -16.39
CA VAL A 685 27.91 16.21 -17.13
C VAL A 685 29.24 16.14 -16.37
N CYS A 686 30.28 15.64 -17.02
CA CYS A 686 31.61 15.49 -16.44
C CYS A 686 32.49 16.70 -16.78
N GLY A 687 32.40 17.71 -15.92
CA GLY A 687 33.20 18.94 -16.00
C GLY A 687 32.47 20.10 -16.66
N ARG A 688 33.10 21.28 -16.62
CA ARG A 688 32.52 22.52 -17.16
C ARG A 688 33.31 23.02 -18.37
N LEU A 689 32.59 23.55 -19.34
CA LEU A 689 33.07 24.44 -20.40
C LEU A 689 32.19 25.68 -20.38
N ASP A 690 32.82 26.85 -20.44
CA ASP A 690 32.11 28.12 -20.53
C ASP A 690 31.24 28.18 -21.80
N VAL A 691 30.23 29.05 -21.76
CA VAL A 691 29.34 29.29 -22.91
C VAL A 691 30.10 29.70 -24.18
N ASN A 692 31.16 30.50 -24.01
CA ASN A 692 32.03 30.98 -25.08
C ASN A 692 33.22 30.04 -25.38
N SER A 693 33.13 28.78 -24.95
CA SER A 693 34.16 27.75 -25.14
C SER A 693 33.57 26.54 -25.83
N THR A 694 34.38 25.89 -26.68
CA THR A 694 33.96 24.75 -27.52
C THR A 694 34.78 23.51 -27.22
N GLY A 695 34.39 22.37 -27.78
CA GLY A 695 35.20 21.14 -27.75
C GLY A 695 34.70 20.10 -26.74
N LEU A 696 35.62 19.23 -26.32
CA LEU A 696 35.31 17.95 -25.68
C LEU A 696 34.56 18.13 -24.35
N LEU A 697 33.35 17.59 -24.24
CA LEU A 697 32.56 17.49 -23.02
C LEU A 697 32.10 16.04 -22.83
N LEU A 698 32.17 15.52 -21.61
CA LEU A 698 31.82 14.14 -21.30
C LEU A 698 30.49 14.08 -20.54
N PHE A 699 29.70 13.04 -20.80
CA PHE A 699 28.46 12.72 -20.12
C PHE A 699 28.47 11.25 -19.69
N THR A 700 28.06 10.91 -18.48
CA THR A 700 28.12 9.50 -18.01
C THR A 700 26.95 9.11 -17.10
N GLN A 701 26.59 7.83 -17.13
CA GLN A 701 25.74 7.18 -16.11
C GLN A 701 26.57 6.65 -14.92
N ASP A 702 27.90 6.62 -15.07
CA ASP A 702 28.79 6.10 -14.06
C ASP A 702 29.29 7.24 -13.15
N GLY A 703 28.71 7.31 -11.95
CA GLY A 703 29.12 8.27 -10.94
C GLY A 703 30.58 8.11 -10.49
N THR A 704 31.21 6.94 -10.69
CA THR A 704 32.64 6.74 -10.38
C THR A 704 33.52 7.47 -11.39
N ILE A 705 33.18 7.38 -12.69
CA ILE A 705 33.82 8.14 -13.77
C ILE A 705 33.63 9.65 -13.57
N ALA A 706 32.40 10.08 -13.25
CA ALA A 706 32.11 11.49 -12.99
C ALA A 706 32.95 12.04 -11.82
N LYS A 707 33.02 11.29 -10.71
CA LYS A 707 33.83 11.65 -9.54
C LYS A 707 35.32 11.73 -9.89
N LYS A 708 35.85 10.72 -10.61
CA LYS A 708 37.27 10.70 -11.03
C LYS A 708 37.61 11.93 -11.89
N LEU A 709 36.73 12.31 -12.82
CA LEU A 709 36.94 13.44 -13.72
C LEU A 709 36.82 14.82 -13.06
N LEU A 710 35.95 14.93 -12.05
CA LEU A 710 35.66 16.17 -11.34
C LEU A 710 36.60 16.42 -10.15
N ASP A 711 37.20 15.38 -9.58
CA ASP A 711 38.12 15.50 -8.45
C ASP A 711 39.46 16.11 -8.89
N PRO A 712 39.87 17.29 -8.39
CA PRO A 712 41.17 17.89 -8.69
C PRO A 712 42.36 17.00 -8.30
N ARG A 713 42.19 16.10 -7.32
CA ARG A 713 43.23 15.16 -6.87
C ARG A 713 43.51 14.03 -7.85
N SER A 714 42.61 13.83 -8.83
CA SER A 714 42.79 12.79 -9.86
C SER A 714 43.99 13.05 -10.78
N GLY A 715 44.45 14.29 -10.86
CA GLY A 715 45.55 14.68 -11.75
C GLY A 715 45.22 14.59 -13.24
N ILE A 716 43.97 14.31 -13.63
CA ILE A 716 43.58 14.12 -15.03
C ILE A 716 43.76 15.42 -15.82
N GLU A 717 44.69 15.36 -16.76
CA GLU A 717 45.04 16.45 -17.65
C GLU A 717 43.90 16.81 -18.60
N LYS A 718 43.74 18.12 -18.82
CA LYS A 718 42.78 18.70 -19.74
C LYS A 718 43.55 19.64 -20.65
N GLU A 719 43.53 19.35 -21.94
CA GLU A 719 44.30 20.09 -22.94
C GLU A 719 43.40 21.05 -23.71
N TYR A 720 43.84 22.30 -23.81
CA TYR A 720 43.13 23.39 -24.44
C TYR A 720 43.97 24.05 -25.52
N LEU A 721 43.33 24.36 -26.64
CA LEU A 721 43.82 25.25 -27.66
C LEU A 721 43.20 26.63 -27.45
N VAL A 722 44.04 27.64 -27.23
CA VAL A 722 43.64 28.99 -26.85
C VAL A 722 44.10 29.97 -27.94
N ARG A 723 43.16 30.62 -28.62
CA ARG A 723 43.49 31.68 -29.58
C ARG A 723 43.41 33.04 -28.91
N VAL A 724 44.42 33.88 -29.11
CA VAL A 724 44.53 35.23 -28.50
C VAL A 724 44.53 36.33 -29.56
N ASN A 725 44.36 37.59 -29.14
CA ASN A 725 44.23 38.75 -30.01
C ASN A 725 45.57 39.31 -30.55
N LEU A 726 46.70 38.93 -29.96
CA LEU A 726 48.03 39.43 -30.32
C LEU A 726 48.84 38.37 -31.07
N ASN A 727 49.79 38.84 -31.89
CA ASN A 727 50.80 37.96 -32.49
C ASN A 727 51.74 37.46 -31.38
N LEU A 728 51.92 36.14 -31.28
CA LEU A 728 52.73 35.40 -30.33
C LEU A 728 54.12 35.09 -30.92
N ASP A 729 54.80 36.09 -31.49
CA ASP A 729 56.14 35.91 -32.05
C ASP A 729 57.13 35.49 -30.95
N PRO A 730 57.70 34.27 -31.01
CA PRO A 730 58.64 33.79 -30.01
C PRO A 730 59.95 34.59 -29.94
N LEU A 731 60.25 35.44 -30.92
CA LEU A 731 61.42 36.32 -30.94
C LEU A 731 61.21 37.64 -30.16
N THR A 732 59.96 37.96 -29.79
CA THR A 732 59.65 39.20 -29.06
C THR A 732 59.80 38.99 -27.55
N SER A 733 60.67 39.77 -26.92
CA SER A 733 60.99 39.66 -25.49
C SER A 733 59.79 39.86 -24.55
N ASP A 734 58.82 40.72 -24.91
CA ASP A 734 57.58 40.92 -24.16
C ASP A 734 56.69 39.67 -24.14
N ILE A 735 56.62 38.94 -25.26
CA ILE A 735 55.80 37.73 -25.39
C ILE A 735 56.40 36.59 -24.57
N LEU A 736 57.73 36.44 -24.61
CA LEU A 736 58.44 35.46 -23.78
C LEU A 736 58.20 35.70 -22.28
N LYS A 737 58.23 36.96 -21.83
CA LYS A 737 57.89 37.33 -20.44
C LYS A 737 56.46 36.96 -20.08
N LYS A 738 55.48 37.27 -20.93
CA LYS A 738 54.06 36.92 -20.71
C LYS A 738 53.84 35.42 -20.61
N VAL A 739 54.46 34.63 -21.50
CA VAL A 739 54.37 33.16 -21.48
C VAL A 739 55.03 32.57 -20.23
N ASP A 740 56.17 33.12 -19.78
CA ASP A 740 56.83 32.67 -18.55
C ASP A 740 55.97 32.92 -17.30
N VAL A 741 55.29 34.08 -17.22
CA VAL A 741 54.32 34.37 -16.15
C VAL A 741 53.16 33.37 -16.16
N LEU A 742 52.62 33.04 -17.34
CA LEU A 742 51.57 32.02 -17.47
C LEU A 742 52.03 30.63 -17.00
N ARG A 743 53.29 30.27 -17.20
CA ARG A 743 53.88 28.99 -16.74
C ARG A 743 54.06 28.95 -15.22
N LYS A 744 54.52 30.04 -14.62
CA LYS A 744 54.68 30.16 -13.15
C LYS A 744 53.34 30.18 -12.42
N GLY A 745 52.29 30.67 -13.10
CA GLY A 745 50.96 30.83 -12.56
C GLY A 745 50.71 32.25 -12.07
N VAL A 746 49.43 32.60 -11.97
CA VAL A 746 48.95 33.96 -11.73
C VAL A 746 48.04 33.97 -10.51
N THR A 747 48.18 34.95 -9.62
CA THR A 747 47.25 35.12 -8.49
C THR A 747 46.37 36.34 -8.74
N SER A 748 45.05 36.14 -8.66
CA SER A 748 44.05 37.22 -8.75
C SER A 748 44.13 38.14 -7.53
N HIS A 749 43.59 39.36 -7.66
CA HIS A 749 43.41 40.31 -6.55
C HIS A 749 42.57 39.74 -5.39
N GLU A 750 41.72 38.76 -5.67
CA GLU A 750 40.90 38.02 -4.69
C GLU A 750 41.65 36.86 -4.00
N GLY A 751 42.96 36.73 -4.22
CA GLY A 751 43.80 35.67 -3.63
C GLY A 751 43.71 34.30 -4.32
N ILE A 752 43.00 34.18 -5.44
CA ILE A 752 42.87 32.92 -6.18
C ILE A 752 44.06 32.72 -7.11
N THR A 753 44.86 31.67 -6.89
CA THR A 753 45.95 31.29 -7.80
C THR A 753 45.47 30.40 -8.95
N TYR A 754 45.76 30.79 -10.17
CA TYR A 754 45.54 30.05 -11.41
C TYR A 754 46.87 29.54 -11.96
N ARG A 755 47.05 28.22 -12.00
CA ARG A 755 48.26 27.58 -12.53
C ARG A 755 47.92 26.66 -13.69
N ALA A 756 48.79 26.63 -14.70
CA ALA A 756 48.77 25.62 -15.76
C ALA A 756 49.91 24.62 -15.54
N LYS A 757 49.71 23.36 -15.93
CA LYS A 757 50.77 22.34 -15.94
C LYS A 757 51.80 22.65 -17.03
N SER A 758 51.33 23.07 -18.21
CA SER A 758 52.19 23.53 -19.30
C SER A 758 51.49 24.59 -20.14
N VAL A 759 52.30 25.49 -20.72
CA VAL A 759 51.89 26.52 -21.67
C VAL A 759 52.93 26.58 -22.79
N GLU A 760 52.49 26.28 -24.01
CA GLU A 760 53.31 26.23 -25.22
C GLU A 760 52.71 27.12 -26.30
N VAL A 761 53.54 27.88 -27.03
CA VAL A 761 53.10 28.63 -28.22
C VAL A 761 53.09 27.65 -29.39
N LEU A 762 51.95 27.51 -30.07
CA LEU A 762 51.83 26.63 -31.24
C LEU A 762 52.04 27.38 -32.55
N ASN A 763 51.56 28.62 -32.63
CA ASN A 763 51.68 29.48 -33.81
C ASN A 763 51.44 30.95 -33.40
N ALA A 764 51.47 31.85 -34.39
CA ALA A 764 51.37 33.29 -34.23
C ALA A 764 50.16 33.78 -33.40
N ASN A 765 49.10 33.01 -33.17
CA ASN A 765 48.00 33.48 -32.31
C ASN A 765 47.39 32.40 -31.42
N GLN A 766 48.07 31.27 -31.23
CA GLN A 766 47.52 30.12 -30.51
C GLN A 766 48.49 29.56 -29.47
N LEU A 767 47.96 29.35 -28.27
CA LEU A 767 48.62 28.66 -27.16
C LEU A 767 48.00 27.27 -26.96
N ARG A 768 48.84 26.33 -26.57
CA ARG A 768 48.45 25.04 -25.99
C ARG A 768 48.60 25.14 -24.48
N VAL A 769 47.51 24.89 -23.75
CA VAL A 769 47.48 24.98 -22.29
C VAL A 769 47.00 23.66 -21.73
N ILE A 770 47.78 23.04 -20.84
CA ILE A 770 47.39 21.83 -20.12
C ILE A 770 47.07 22.21 -18.67
N LEU A 771 45.87 21.84 -18.21
CA LEU A 771 45.43 22.02 -16.84
C LEU A 771 45.18 20.68 -16.16
N THR A 772 45.49 20.58 -14.88
CA THR A 772 45.10 19.45 -14.01
C THR A 772 43.88 19.78 -13.15
N GLU A 773 43.69 21.06 -12.82
CA GLU A 773 42.50 21.60 -12.15
C GLU A 773 41.62 22.42 -13.12
N GLY A 774 40.37 22.70 -12.74
CA GLY A 774 39.44 23.45 -13.59
C GLY A 774 38.62 24.48 -12.80
N LYS A 775 39.19 25.66 -12.57
CA LYS A 775 38.51 26.79 -11.92
C LYS A 775 37.60 27.53 -12.92
N ASN A 776 36.65 28.31 -12.42
CA ASN A 776 35.78 29.12 -13.26
C ASN A 776 36.63 30.07 -14.13
N ARG A 777 36.41 30.07 -15.45
CA ARG A 777 37.15 30.90 -16.43
C ARG A 777 38.68 30.88 -16.29
N HIS A 778 39.26 29.78 -15.78
CA HIS A 778 40.68 29.66 -15.40
C HIS A 778 41.65 30.22 -16.45
N ILE A 779 41.59 29.73 -17.69
CA ILE A 779 42.51 30.14 -18.77
C ILE A 779 42.31 31.61 -19.15
N ARG A 780 41.08 32.11 -19.09
CA ARG A 780 40.77 33.50 -19.44
C ARG A 780 41.36 34.45 -18.41
N HIS A 781 41.20 34.15 -17.12
CA HIS A 781 41.81 34.94 -16.05
C HIS A 781 43.34 34.93 -16.13
N MET A 782 43.95 33.79 -16.44
CA MET A 782 45.40 33.72 -16.65
C MET A 782 45.85 34.64 -17.80
N CYS A 783 45.18 34.56 -18.96
CA CYS A 783 45.53 35.37 -20.12
C CYS A 783 45.27 36.86 -19.89
N GLU A 784 44.14 37.24 -19.28
CA GLU A 784 43.78 38.63 -18.99
C GLU A 784 44.82 39.30 -18.10
N HIS A 785 45.38 38.59 -17.12
CA HIS A 785 46.39 39.11 -16.20
C HIS A 785 47.72 39.48 -16.87
N VAL A 786 48.04 38.85 -18.00
CA VAL A 786 49.23 39.18 -18.81
C VAL A 786 48.89 40.05 -20.03
N GLY A 787 47.68 40.61 -20.08
CA GLY A 787 47.21 41.48 -21.16
C GLY A 787 46.83 40.75 -22.46
N LEU A 788 46.62 39.44 -22.43
CA LEU A 788 46.15 38.65 -23.57
C LEU A 788 44.63 38.46 -23.53
N ARG A 789 43.93 38.83 -24.60
CA ARG A 789 42.49 38.60 -24.73
C ARG A 789 42.24 37.28 -25.46
N VAL A 790 41.55 36.35 -24.81
CA VAL A 790 41.17 35.04 -25.40
C VAL A 790 40.01 35.20 -26.38
N MET A 791 40.31 35.02 -27.67
CA MET A 791 39.36 35.10 -28.78
C MET A 791 38.58 33.80 -28.98
N ALA A 792 39.25 32.65 -28.85
CA ALA A 792 38.60 31.34 -28.93
C ALA A 792 39.26 30.35 -27.97
N LEU A 793 38.45 29.48 -27.37
CA LEU A 793 38.93 28.44 -26.46
C LEU A 793 38.30 27.11 -26.83
N LYS A 794 39.13 26.10 -27.12
CA LYS A 794 38.68 24.76 -27.49
C LYS A 794 39.38 23.69 -26.66
N ARG A 795 38.61 22.88 -25.91
CA ARG A 795 39.16 21.71 -25.22
C ARG A 795 39.29 20.54 -26.18
N VAL A 796 40.48 19.99 -26.32
CA VAL A 796 40.79 18.94 -27.31
C VAL A 796 41.10 17.58 -26.68
N ARG A 797 41.39 17.52 -25.37
CA ARG A 797 41.68 16.27 -24.66
C ARG A 797 41.28 16.33 -23.18
N ILE A 798 40.83 15.19 -22.65
CA ILE A 798 40.69 14.91 -21.20
C ILE A 798 41.30 13.53 -20.94
N GLY A 799 42.35 13.43 -20.13
CA GLY A 799 43.10 12.17 -19.97
C GLY A 799 43.66 11.70 -21.30
N ASP A 800 43.40 10.45 -21.70
CA ASP A 800 43.76 9.94 -23.04
C ASP A 800 42.61 10.12 -24.06
N ILE A 801 41.46 10.64 -23.64
CA ILE A 801 40.30 10.87 -24.52
C ILE A 801 40.55 12.12 -25.36
N LYS A 802 40.78 11.93 -26.65
CA LYS A 802 40.97 13.01 -27.64
C LYS A 802 39.66 13.35 -28.34
N LEU A 803 39.49 14.62 -28.70
CA LEU A 803 38.34 15.09 -29.47
C LEU A 803 38.34 14.51 -30.89
N GLY A 804 39.54 14.33 -31.48
CA GLY A 804 39.73 13.71 -32.79
C GLY A 804 38.96 14.42 -33.90
N SER A 805 38.38 13.61 -34.80
CA SER A 805 37.56 14.05 -35.93
C SER A 805 36.07 14.27 -35.58
N LEU A 806 35.67 14.20 -34.30
CA LEU A 806 34.28 14.33 -33.89
C LEU A 806 33.71 15.70 -34.32
N PRO A 807 32.69 15.76 -35.21
CA PRO A 807 32.14 17.02 -35.69
C PRO A 807 31.50 17.85 -34.58
N VAL A 808 31.50 19.18 -34.74
CA VAL A 808 30.91 20.10 -33.76
C VAL A 808 29.40 19.86 -33.65
N GLY A 809 28.88 19.79 -32.43
CA GLY A 809 27.47 19.48 -32.16
C GLY A 809 27.15 17.99 -32.09
N GLN A 810 28.04 17.13 -32.57
CA GLN A 810 27.85 15.68 -32.55
C GLN A 810 28.48 15.01 -31.32
N TRP A 811 27.97 13.83 -30.99
CA TRP A 811 28.45 12.98 -29.90
C TRP A 811 28.75 11.55 -30.36
N LYS A 812 29.63 10.85 -29.63
CA LYS A 812 29.95 9.43 -29.82
C LYS A 812 29.97 8.67 -28.49
N TYR A 813 29.84 7.35 -28.53
CA TYR A 813 30.13 6.50 -27.36
C TYR A 813 31.62 6.52 -27.04
N LEU A 814 31.95 6.54 -25.75
CA LEU A 814 33.31 6.31 -25.28
C LEU A 814 33.74 4.88 -25.68
N GLN A 815 34.84 4.76 -26.41
CA GLN A 815 35.32 3.46 -26.89
C GLN A 815 36.25 2.79 -25.86
N LEU A 816 36.44 1.47 -25.95
CA LEU A 816 37.34 0.72 -25.06
C LEU A 816 38.81 1.20 -25.15
N SER A 817 39.20 1.82 -26.27
CA SER A 817 40.51 2.45 -26.46
C SER A 817 40.66 3.77 -25.72
N ASP A 818 39.56 4.42 -25.34
CA ASP A 818 39.55 5.73 -24.69
C ASP A 818 39.75 5.55 -23.16
N LYS A 819 40.99 5.68 -22.67
CA LYS A 819 41.33 5.53 -21.25
C LYS A 819 41.31 6.87 -20.48
N LEU A 820 40.97 6.82 -19.19
CA LEU A 820 40.81 7.97 -18.29
C LEU A 820 41.88 8.06 -17.20
#